data_AF-A0AAI9UM94-F1
#
_entry.id   AF-A0AAI9UM94-F1
#
_cell.length_a   1.000
_cell.length_b   1.000
_cell.length_c   1.000
_cell.angle_alpha   90.00
_cell.angle_beta   90.00
_cell.angle_gamma   90.00
#
_symmetry.space_group_name_H-M   'P 1'
#
loop_
_entity.id
_entity.type
_entity.pdbx_description
1 polymer ?
#
loop_
_entity_poly.entity_id
_entity_poly.type
_entity_poly.pdbx_seq_one_letter_code
_entity_poly.pdbx_strand_id
1 'polypeptide(L)'
;MSVSRPQLSLWEKRDLVFRLLFRAPIQLAWNFFYGIPFAIARGVSIRFFAFCAYYRFALGSMRAREIQFLIPPSIKTYEKWIAKKQKRHPELVDKLQKKIESLPANDGSILWIGNRQKATKFVLFFHGGGYVVPLLPGHLDWCWNAYVTGGPGAHAEVAVAVLQYTLVPEARYPTQLRQAIAAFNQLILSGIKPNDLLIGGDSAGGNLACSVVRHICHPCHLEIPALRLENRLAGVFLVSPWLSSKTTTPAFTENNYVDMLTTTCMSRATAELLHPRFPVRNKSDESDLAMAMPMDGDMAWVDEISAATKSLYITGGQQEAFRDDIRAFSEHVSCGNNDLDLLVELPEREAHDFILLEAVAIVGEMPPDQPPLNCAYNRDDVVAGLTQYYSALTRLAYIPSSYVDFPPPGGWTDADLDIGALRALRRSEVVIDLLRHLPYARPMHDGPRPGPWNVAPQTKAVRYLRHMGHFSQWSDRGDAGLHELAALPTRDTGAAPMDLPPDVVCLTYGEYRSSSSRTKPYWWIIDCSRGILTPYEENLYTVGKVPRNKPWRCVRSYSVTDYFSQLVSSLGVQLFPVPPTEDDDAEILDPSALAKSSEPVDIYSAHGWGTGDLADFKHDECIVALQGWRRRVHETEQRKIAEDVDDADDEDFEMDDSDDDEDAAHEGEAGDGLADAVADMEMDDLSAEAAALRADMSPEERAKFDCRQTQSHFEWINEE
;
A
#
# COMPACT_ATOMS: atom_id res chain seq x y z
N MET A 1 10.49 -35.03 -22.67
CA MET A 1 11.97 -34.91 -22.71
C MET A 1 12.33 -33.56 -22.12
N SER A 2 13.37 -33.42 -21.28
CA SER A 2 13.68 -32.12 -20.65
C SER A 2 13.99 -31.08 -21.74
N VAL A 3 13.29 -29.95 -21.80
CA VAL A 3 13.62 -28.84 -22.71
C VAL A 3 15.08 -28.47 -22.47
N SER A 4 15.94 -28.92 -23.37
CA SER A 4 17.38 -28.78 -23.22
C SER A 4 17.77 -27.36 -23.56
N ARG A 5 18.81 -26.85 -22.89
CA ARG A 5 19.35 -25.51 -23.12
C ARG A 5 19.57 -25.32 -24.64
N PRO A 6 19.06 -24.24 -25.27
CA PRO A 6 19.14 -24.10 -26.71
C PRO A 6 20.60 -24.09 -27.17
N GLN A 7 20.91 -24.80 -28.25
CA GLN A 7 22.25 -24.75 -28.84
C GLN A 7 22.36 -23.57 -29.79
N LEU A 8 23.20 -22.59 -29.44
CA LEU A 8 23.49 -21.44 -30.29
C LEU A 8 24.49 -21.83 -31.40
N SER A 9 24.25 -21.33 -32.62
CA SER A 9 25.20 -21.41 -33.73
C SER A 9 26.48 -20.62 -33.44
N LEU A 10 27.55 -20.87 -34.20
CA LEU A 10 28.81 -20.12 -34.05
C LEU A 10 28.63 -18.62 -34.27
N TRP A 11 27.74 -18.23 -35.19
CA TRP A 11 27.40 -16.83 -35.44
C TRP A 11 26.65 -16.20 -34.28
N GLU A 12 25.63 -16.88 -33.74
CA GLU A 12 24.91 -16.42 -32.53
C GLU A 12 25.84 -16.30 -31.33
N LYS A 13 26.80 -17.22 -31.16
CA LYS A 13 27.80 -17.13 -30.09
C LYS A 13 28.71 -15.92 -30.26
N ARG A 14 29.19 -15.65 -31.49
CA ARG A 14 30.01 -14.45 -31.77
C ARG A 14 29.23 -13.17 -31.55
N ASP A 15 27.98 -13.11 -32.03
CA ASP A 15 27.08 -11.96 -31.85
C ASP A 15 26.79 -11.73 -30.37
N LEU A 16 26.51 -12.79 -29.61
CA LEU A 16 26.31 -12.72 -28.16
C LEU A 16 27.56 -12.19 -27.44
N VAL A 17 28.74 -12.71 -27.77
CA VAL A 17 30.02 -12.23 -27.18
C VAL A 17 30.25 -10.75 -27.52
N PHE A 18 30.04 -10.36 -28.77
CA PHE A 18 30.16 -8.95 -29.18
C PHE A 18 29.17 -8.06 -28.42
N ARG A 19 27.90 -8.48 -28.31
CA ARG A 19 26.85 -7.75 -27.59
C ARG A 19 27.18 -7.60 -26.11
N LEU A 20 27.68 -8.66 -25.46
CA LEU A 20 28.06 -8.63 -24.05
C LEU A 20 29.33 -7.80 -23.78
N LEU A 21 30.32 -7.81 -24.67
CA LEU A 21 31.58 -7.08 -24.47
C LEU A 21 31.46 -5.59 -24.81
N PHE A 22 30.74 -5.24 -25.88
CA PHE A 22 30.78 -3.88 -26.42
C PHE A 22 29.48 -3.11 -26.20
N ARG A 23 28.31 -3.75 -26.36
CA ARG A 23 27.01 -3.07 -26.26
C ARG A 23 26.48 -3.05 -24.83
N ALA A 24 26.63 -4.14 -24.09
CA ALA A 24 26.10 -4.27 -22.74
C ALA A 24 26.65 -3.22 -21.77
N PRO A 25 27.97 -2.94 -21.69
CA PRO A 25 28.50 -1.95 -20.75
C PRO A 25 27.95 -0.55 -21.02
N ILE A 26 27.88 -0.15 -22.30
CA ILE A 26 27.36 1.15 -22.72
C ILE A 26 25.87 1.26 -22.39
N GLN A 27 25.07 0.26 -22.75
CA GLN A 27 23.62 0.30 -22.52
C GLN A 27 23.27 0.20 -21.03
N LEU A 28 23.99 -0.61 -20.24
CA LEU A 28 23.79 -0.70 -18.80
C LEU A 28 24.15 0.62 -18.12
N ALA A 29 25.28 1.23 -18.48
CA ALA A 29 25.67 2.54 -17.98
C ALA A 29 24.61 3.60 -18.36
N TRP A 30 24.17 3.62 -19.62
CA TRP A 30 23.11 4.52 -20.06
C TRP A 30 21.82 4.31 -19.28
N ASN A 31 21.29 3.08 -19.23
CA ASN A 31 20.05 2.76 -18.51
C ASN A 31 20.12 3.15 -17.03
N PHE A 32 21.29 2.97 -16.41
CA PHE A 32 21.48 3.31 -15.00
C PHE A 32 21.62 4.83 -14.80
N PHE A 33 22.61 5.48 -15.39
CA PHE A 33 22.88 6.90 -15.15
C PHE A 33 21.78 7.82 -15.67
N TYR A 34 21.14 7.47 -16.78
CA TYR A 34 20.05 8.27 -17.32
C TYR A 34 18.78 8.16 -16.46
N GLY A 35 18.51 6.99 -15.88
CA GLY A 35 17.31 6.77 -15.06
C GLY A 35 17.47 7.09 -13.56
N ILE A 36 18.70 7.19 -13.04
CA ILE A 36 18.96 7.51 -11.62
C ILE A 36 18.23 8.76 -11.14
N PRO A 37 18.29 9.92 -11.83
CA PRO A 37 17.61 11.13 -11.36
C PRO A 37 16.09 10.91 -11.21
N PHE A 38 15.49 10.20 -12.17
CA PHE A 38 14.07 9.86 -12.13
C PHE A 38 13.74 8.87 -11.01
N ALA A 39 14.60 7.87 -10.77
CA ALA A 39 14.43 6.90 -9.69
C ALA A 39 14.49 7.59 -8.32
N ILE A 40 15.43 8.53 -8.12
CA ILE A 40 15.55 9.33 -6.89
C ILE A 40 14.32 10.22 -6.71
N ALA A 41 13.95 11.00 -7.74
CA ALA A 41 12.79 11.89 -7.68
C ALA A 41 11.47 11.14 -7.39
N ARG A 42 11.37 9.87 -7.81
CA ARG A 42 10.19 9.02 -7.62
C ARG A 42 10.28 8.10 -6.39
N GLY A 43 11.33 8.23 -5.59
CA GLY A 43 11.51 7.46 -4.35
C GLY A 43 11.73 5.96 -4.55
N VAL A 44 12.15 5.52 -5.74
CA VAL A 44 12.44 4.11 -6.03
C VAL A 44 13.81 3.75 -5.49
N SER A 45 13.91 2.62 -4.77
CA SER A 45 15.19 2.15 -4.23
C SER A 45 16.23 2.00 -5.34
N ILE A 46 17.38 2.67 -5.20
CA ILE A 46 18.49 2.61 -6.16
C ILE A 46 18.93 1.16 -6.38
N ARG A 47 18.86 0.32 -5.35
CA ARG A 47 19.17 -1.11 -5.45
C ARG A 47 18.22 -1.82 -6.41
N PHE A 48 16.90 -1.61 -6.26
CA PHE A 48 15.91 -2.22 -7.15
C PHE A 48 15.92 -1.60 -8.54
N PHE A 49 16.14 -0.29 -8.63
CA PHE A 49 16.32 0.39 -9.91
C PHE A 49 17.53 -0.14 -10.69
N ALA A 50 18.64 -0.48 -10.03
CA ALA A 50 19.78 -1.14 -10.68
C ALA A 50 19.39 -2.48 -11.33
N PHE A 51 18.49 -3.25 -10.69
CA PHE A 51 17.90 -4.45 -11.30
C PHE A 51 17.03 -4.09 -12.50
N CYS A 52 16.20 -3.05 -12.43
CA CYS A 52 15.43 -2.58 -13.58
C CYS A 52 16.33 -2.25 -14.76
N ALA A 53 17.40 -1.50 -14.56
CA ALA A 53 18.36 -1.14 -15.60
C ALA A 53 19.00 -2.38 -16.27
N TYR A 54 19.31 -3.40 -15.47
CA TYR A 54 19.81 -4.69 -15.95
C TYR A 54 18.76 -5.46 -16.78
N TYR A 55 17.54 -5.62 -16.26
CA TYR A 55 16.48 -6.33 -16.95
C TYR A 55 16.02 -5.60 -18.21
N ARG A 56 16.03 -4.27 -18.20
CA ARG A 56 15.80 -3.43 -19.39
C ARG A 56 16.81 -3.73 -20.50
N PHE A 57 18.09 -3.90 -20.15
CA PHE A 57 19.09 -4.35 -21.11
C PHE A 57 18.80 -5.78 -21.59
N ALA A 58 18.60 -6.73 -20.68
CA ALA A 58 18.41 -8.13 -21.01
C ALA A 58 17.17 -8.34 -21.91
N LEU A 59 16.01 -7.83 -21.48
CA LEU A 59 14.73 -7.96 -22.15
C LEU A 59 14.59 -7.08 -23.40
N GLY A 60 15.34 -5.98 -23.52
CA GLY A 60 15.32 -5.10 -24.68
C GLY A 60 16.35 -5.46 -25.76
N SER A 61 17.54 -5.93 -25.37
CA SER A 61 18.68 -6.08 -26.29
C SER A 61 19.02 -7.51 -26.66
N MET A 62 18.65 -8.50 -25.85
CA MET A 62 18.97 -9.91 -26.10
C MET A 62 17.82 -10.64 -26.80
N ARG A 63 18.14 -11.69 -27.56
CA ARG A 63 17.13 -12.59 -28.16
C ARG A 63 16.70 -13.65 -27.14
N ALA A 64 15.48 -14.17 -27.29
CA ALA A 64 14.96 -15.23 -26.42
C ALA A 64 15.92 -16.43 -26.25
N ARG A 65 16.45 -16.96 -27.36
CA ARG A 65 17.41 -18.08 -27.34
C ARG A 65 18.74 -17.72 -26.65
N GLU A 66 19.18 -16.47 -26.73
CA GLU A 66 20.41 -16.00 -26.06
C GLU A 66 20.20 -15.94 -24.54
N ILE A 67 19.06 -15.40 -24.11
CA ILE A 67 18.66 -15.35 -22.68
C ILE A 67 18.60 -16.78 -22.11
N GLN A 68 17.88 -17.68 -22.79
CA GLN A 68 17.76 -19.08 -22.38
C GLN A 68 19.10 -19.86 -22.44
N PHE A 69 20.04 -19.45 -23.30
CA PHE A 69 21.39 -20.03 -23.33
C PHE A 69 22.19 -19.64 -22.09
N LEU A 70 22.08 -18.38 -21.64
CA LEU A 70 22.80 -17.86 -20.47
C LEU A 70 22.20 -18.35 -19.14
N ILE A 71 20.88 -18.51 -19.07
CA ILE A 71 20.16 -18.90 -17.85
C ILE A 71 19.99 -20.43 -17.78
N PRO A 72 20.07 -21.08 -16.61
CA PRO A 72 19.79 -22.51 -16.50
C PRO A 72 18.32 -22.83 -16.84
N PRO A 73 18.03 -24.00 -17.45
CA PRO A 73 16.64 -24.45 -17.64
C PRO A 73 15.88 -24.60 -16.32
N SER A 74 14.56 -24.37 -16.32
CA SER A 74 13.70 -24.38 -15.13
C SER A 74 13.88 -25.61 -14.23
N ILE A 75 13.91 -26.81 -14.82
CA ILE A 75 14.12 -28.06 -14.06
C ILE A 75 15.48 -28.07 -13.35
N LYS A 76 16.56 -27.62 -14.02
CA LYS A 76 17.89 -27.55 -13.40
C LYS A 76 17.97 -26.49 -12.31
N THR A 77 17.26 -25.37 -12.49
CA THR A 77 17.13 -24.34 -11.45
C THR A 77 16.48 -24.93 -10.20
N TYR A 78 15.34 -25.62 -10.37
CA TYR A 78 14.62 -26.29 -9.30
C TYR A 78 15.46 -27.35 -8.59
N GLU A 79 16.13 -28.23 -9.33
CA GLU A 79 17.02 -29.26 -8.75
C GLU A 79 18.13 -28.66 -7.89
N LYS A 80 18.80 -27.61 -8.40
CA LYS A 80 19.85 -26.90 -7.67
C LYS A 80 19.30 -26.18 -6.44
N TRP A 81 18.12 -25.57 -6.57
CA TRP A 81 17.47 -24.86 -5.46
C TRP A 81 17.09 -25.82 -4.34
N ILE A 82 16.46 -26.97 -4.65
CA ILE A 82 16.15 -28.02 -3.68
C ILE A 82 17.41 -28.49 -2.96
N ALA A 83 18.46 -28.86 -3.71
CA ALA A 83 19.71 -29.34 -3.12
C ALA A 83 20.36 -28.28 -2.20
N LYS A 84 20.32 -27.00 -2.59
CA LYS A 84 20.82 -25.88 -1.79
C LYS A 84 20.01 -25.68 -0.51
N LYS A 85 18.66 -25.74 -0.59
CA LYS A 85 17.77 -25.58 0.56
C LYS A 85 17.87 -26.75 1.53
N GLN A 86 17.90 -27.99 1.04
CA GLN A 86 18.11 -29.18 1.89
C GLN A 86 19.41 -29.11 2.68
N LYS A 87 20.50 -28.61 2.07
CA LYS A 87 21.79 -28.43 2.76
C LYS A 87 21.71 -27.37 3.87
N ARG A 88 20.88 -26.34 3.70
CA ARG A 88 20.69 -25.27 4.71
C ARG A 88 19.68 -25.63 5.79
N HIS A 89 18.67 -26.44 5.45
CA HIS A 89 17.54 -26.82 6.29
C HIS A 89 17.34 -28.34 6.30
N PRO A 90 18.27 -29.11 6.90
CA PRO A 90 18.17 -30.57 6.95
C PRO A 90 16.91 -31.06 7.70
N GLU A 91 16.34 -30.25 8.58
CA GLU A 91 15.10 -30.50 9.31
C GLU A 91 13.85 -30.50 8.40
N LEU A 92 13.93 -29.89 7.22
CA LEU A 92 12.79 -29.74 6.28
C LEU A 92 12.89 -30.67 5.06
N VAL A 93 13.70 -31.73 5.12
CA VAL A 93 13.93 -32.67 4.00
C VAL A 93 12.63 -33.25 3.45
N ASP A 94 11.63 -33.51 4.30
CA ASP A 94 10.31 -34.01 3.87
C ASP A 94 9.53 -33.01 3.01
N LYS A 95 9.69 -31.71 3.25
CA LYS A 95 9.05 -30.63 2.47
C LYS A 95 9.87 -30.24 1.22
N LEU A 96 11.15 -30.62 1.18
CA LEU A 96 12.10 -30.28 0.12
C LEU A 96 12.48 -31.51 -0.72
N GLN A 97 11.51 -32.35 -1.10
CA GLN A 97 11.78 -33.50 -1.96
C GLN A 97 11.70 -33.09 -3.44
N LYS A 98 12.69 -33.52 -4.22
CA LYS A 98 12.66 -33.38 -5.68
C LYS A 98 11.50 -34.20 -6.25
N LYS A 99 10.41 -33.53 -6.63
CA LYS A 99 9.21 -34.15 -7.21
C LYS A 99 8.81 -33.39 -8.48
N ILE A 100 9.02 -34.05 -9.61
CA ILE A 100 8.70 -33.55 -10.95
C ILE A 100 7.67 -34.48 -11.55
N GLU A 101 6.55 -33.92 -11.96
CA GLU A 101 5.42 -34.67 -12.53
C GLU A 101 5.16 -34.19 -13.95
N SER A 102 5.38 -35.06 -14.94
CA SER A 102 5.18 -34.71 -16.35
C SER A 102 3.70 -34.54 -16.67
N LEU A 103 3.38 -33.55 -17.50
CA LEU A 103 2.03 -33.32 -18.02
C LEU A 103 1.81 -34.10 -19.32
N PRO A 104 0.56 -34.51 -19.62
CA PRO A 104 0.21 -35.10 -20.91
C PRO A 104 0.38 -34.14 -22.10
N ALA A 105 0.35 -32.82 -21.86
CA ALA A 105 0.38 -31.79 -22.88
C ALA A 105 1.82 -31.30 -23.16
N ASN A 106 2.40 -31.72 -24.29
CA ASN A 106 3.55 -31.10 -24.95
C ASN A 106 4.74 -30.73 -24.03
N ASP A 107 5.33 -31.71 -23.34
CA ASP A 107 6.57 -31.57 -22.52
C ASP A 107 6.49 -30.64 -21.30
N GLY A 108 5.30 -30.18 -20.89
CA GLY A 108 5.13 -29.42 -19.64
C GLY A 108 5.31 -30.31 -18.40
N SER A 109 5.66 -29.71 -17.25
CA SER A 109 5.82 -30.44 -15.97
C SER A 109 5.36 -29.61 -14.77
N ILE A 110 4.89 -30.28 -13.72
CA ILE A 110 4.65 -29.69 -12.41
C ILE A 110 5.89 -29.94 -11.54
N LEU A 111 6.43 -28.86 -10.97
CA LEU A 111 7.53 -28.87 -10.00
C LEU A 111 6.92 -28.64 -8.61
N TRP A 112 6.99 -29.65 -7.75
CA TRP A 112 6.36 -29.58 -6.43
C TRP A 112 7.28 -28.94 -5.39
N ILE A 113 6.73 -28.03 -4.59
CA ILE A 113 7.37 -27.44 -3.41
C ILE A 113 6.47 -27.70 -2.20
N GLY A 114 7.03 -28.16 -1.08
CA GLY A 114 6.26 -28.56 0.10
C GLY A 114 5.84 -30.04 0.08
N ASN A 115 5.15 -30.48 1.12
CA ASN A 115 4.75 -31.88 1.25
C ASN A 115 3.35 -32.13 0.69
N ARG A 116 3.27 -32.46 -0.61
CA ARG A 116 2.01 -32.79 -1.30
C ARG A 116 1.13 -33.80 -0.56
N GLN A 117 1.71 -34.80 0.10
CA GLN A 117 0.95 -35.87 0.76
C GLN A 117 0.27 -35.41 2.05
N LYS A 118 0.82 -34.41 2.73
CA LYS A 118 0.27 -33.82 3.96
C LYS A 118 -0.51 -32.54 3.70
N ALA A 119 -0.35 -31.94 2.52
CA ALA A 119 -0.96 -30.67 2.18
C ALA A 119 -2.49 -30.73 2.20
N THR A 120 -3.08 -29.72 2.82
CA THR A 120 -4.53 -29.48 2.84
C THR A 120 -4.92 -28.30 1.96
N LYS A 121 -3.95 -27.45 1.59
CA LYS A 121 -4.11 -26.30 0.72
C LYS A 121 -3.06 -26.36 -0.39
N PHE A 122 -3.45 -25.92 -1.59
CA PHE A 122 -2.64 -26.04 -2.79
C PHE A 122 -2.55 -24.71 -3.54
N VAL A 123 -1.39 -24.47 -4.14
CA VAL A 123 -1.18 -23.32 -5.04
C VAL A 123 -0.70 -23.82 -6.39
N LEU A 124 -1.39 -23.49 -7.48
CA LEU A 124 -0.89 -23.63 -8.84
C LEU A 124 -0.24 -22.31 -9.27
N PHE A 125 1.09 -22.31 -9.31
CA PHE A 125 1.88 -21.11 -9.58
C PHE A 125 2.40 -21.09 -11.02
N PHE A 126 2.21 -19.97 -11.71
CA PHE A 126 2.75 -19.71 -13.04
C PHE A 126 3.82 -18.62 -12.93
N HIS A 127 5.05 -18.90 -13.34
CA HIS A 127 6.13 -17.93 -13.24
C HIS A 127 6.06 -16.86 -14.33
N GLY A 128 6.63 -15.68 -14.08
CA GLY A 128 6.78 -14.63 -15.08
C GLY A 128 7.99 -14.82 -16.00
N GLY A 129 8.41 -13.72 -16.64
CA GLY A 129 9.53 -13.71 -17.58
C GLY A 129 9.14 -13.61 -19.06
N GLY A 130 8.00 -12.99 -19.36
CA GLY A 130 7.58 -12.69 -20.74
C GLY A 130 7.42 -13.91 -21.64
N TYR A 131 7.11 -15.09 -21.06
CA TYR A 131 7.12 -16.40 -21.75
C TYR A 131 8.45 -16.82 -22.37
N VAL A 132 9.54 -16.10 -22.10
CA VAL A 132 10.88 -16.30 -22.70
C VAL A 132 11.91 -16.71 -21.65
N VAL A 133 11.84 -16.14 -20.44
CA VAL A 133 12.79 -16.40 -19.37
C VAL A 133 12.40 -17.67 -18.61
N PRO A 134 13.34 -18.61 -18.38
CA PRO A 134 13.08 -19.78 -17.54
C PRO A 134 12.79 -19.42 -16.09
N LEU A 135 12.20 -20.36 -15.35
CA LEU A 135 11.97 -20.24 -13.92
C LEU A 135 13.27 -19.87 -13.18
N LEU A 136 13.26 -18.71 -12.53
CA LEU A 136 14.36 -18.20 -11.70
C LEU A 136 14.30 -18.73 -10.26
N PRO A 137 15.44 -18.82 -9.54
CA PRO A 137 15.45 -19.16 -8.11
C PRO A 137 14.57 -18.26 -7.25
N GLY A 138 14.45 -16.97 -7.60
CA GLY A 138 13.59 -16.01 -6.89
C GLY A 138 12.13 -16.45 -6.83
N HIS A 139 11.57 -17.02 -7.89
CA HIS A 139 10.20 -17.53 -7.88
C HIS A 139 10.04 -18.71 -6.91
N LEU A 140 11.05 -19.58 -6.84
CA LEU A 140 11.05 -20.72 -5.92
C LEU A 140 11.18 -20.26 -4.47
N ASP A 141 12.05 -19.29 -4.21
CA ASP A 141 12.20 -18.66 -2.90
C ASP A 141 10.91 -17.94 -2.47
N TRP A 142 10.26 -17.23 -3.40
CA TRP A 142 8.95 -16.61 -3.16
C TRP A 142 7.88 -17.67 -2.84
N CYS A 143 7.73 -18.70 -3.66
CA CYS A 143 6.76 -19.77 -3.41
C CYS A 143 7.00 -20.46 -2.06
N TRP A 144 8.26 -20.68 -1.72
CA TRP A 144 8.65 -21.27 -0.44
C TRP A 144 8.31 -20.36 0.73
N ASN A 145 8.77 -19.11 0.68
CA ASN A 145 8.63 -18.15 1.77
C ASN A 145 7.17 -17.74 1.98
N ALA A 146 6.41 -17.44 0.91
CA ALA A 146 5.05 -16.91 1.02
C ALA A 146 4.00 -17.99 1.28
N TYR A 147 4.18 -19.21 0.77
CA TYR A 147 3.14 -20.25 0.83
C TYR A 147 3.51 -21.44 1.70
N VAL A 148 4.76 -21.91 1.66
CA VAL A 148 5.14 -23.17 2.33
C VAL A 148 5.59 -22.94 3.77
N THR A 149 6.34 -21.87 4.04
CA THR A 149 6.84 -21.56 5.38
C THR A 149 6.20 -20.34 6.02
N GLY A 150 5.80 -19.35 5.23
CA GLY A 150 5.12 -18.14 5.70
C GLY A 150 3.62 -18.17 5.39
N GLY A 151 2.92 -17.12 5.84
CA GLY A 151 1.49 -16.93 5.61
C GLY A 151 0.67 -18.20 5.87
N PRO A 152 -0.02 -18.76 4.86
CA PRO A 152 -0.80 -20.00 5.00
C PRO A 152 0.01 -21.21 5.50
N GLY A 153 1.29 -21.33 5.12
CA GLY A 153 2.17 -22.44 5.50
C GLY A 153 2.53 -22.48 6.99
N ALA A 154 2.35 -21.36 7.70
CA ALA A 154 2.49 -21.29 9.15
C ALA A 154 1.29 -21.89 9.91
N HIS A 155 0.14 -22.02 9.24
CA HIS A 155 -1.13 -22.43 9.86
C HIS A 155 -1.71 -23.72 9.29
N ALA A 156 -1.30 -24.09 8.08
CA ALA A 156 -1.73 -25.29 7.38
C ALA A 156 -0.57 -25.89 6.58
N GLU A 157 -0.64 -27.19 6.31
CA GLU A 157 0.29 -27.80 5.35
C GLU A 157 -0.11 -27.38 3.92
N VAL A 158 0.82 -26.69 3.25
CA VAL A 158 0.64 -26.15 1.89
C VAL A 158 1.63 -26.81 0.93
N ALA A 159 1.16 -27.14 -0.27
CA ALA A 159 2.02 -27.55 -1.38
C ALA A 159 1.80 -26.67 -2.61
N VAL A 160 2.90 -26.23 -3.23
CA VAL A 160 2.90 -25.41 -4.44
C VAL A 160 3.26 -26.29 -5.63
N ALA A 161 2.36 -26.33 -6.61
CA ALA A 161 2.57 -26.88 -7.94
C ALA A 161 3.05 -25.75 -8.86
N VAL A 162 4.37 -25.63 -9.06
CA VAL A 162 4.93 -24.64 -10.00
C VAL A 162 4.87 -25.23 -11.41
N LEU A 163 4.16 -24.57 -12.31
CA LEU A 163 4.12 -24.99 -13.70
C LEU A 163 5.41 -24.64 -14.42
N GLN A 164 6.13 -25.66 -14.88
CA GLN A 164 7.13 -25.51 -15.92
C GLN A 164 6.43 -25.66 -17.27
N TYR A 165 6.06 -24.54 -17.88
CA TYR A 165 5.51 -24.49 -19.22
C TYR A 165 6.62 -24.29 -20.27
N THR A 166 6.31 -24.56 -21.54
CA THR A 166 7.24 -24.42 -22.67
C THR A 166 7.38 -22.94 -23.04
N LEU A 167 8.62 -22.49 -23.25
CA LEU A 167 8.93 -21.09 -23.52
C LEU A 167 8.94 -20.80 -25.02
N VAL A 168 8.87 -19.51 -25.34
CA VAL A 168 9.11 -18.97 -26.68
C VAL A 168 10.63 -18.89 -26.91
N PRO A 169 11.16 -19.27 -28.08
CA PRO A 169 10.45 -19.59 -29.32
C PRO A 169 10.09 -21.08 -29.53
N GLU A 170 10.47 -21.97 -28.62
CA GLU A 170 10.25 -23.42 -28.75
C GLU A 170 8.77 -23.77 -28.94
N ALA A 171 7.89 -23.10 -28.18
CA ALA A 171 6.46 -23.13 -28.40
C ALA A 171 5.84 -21.74 -28.21
N ARG A 172 4.81 -21.46 -29.00
CA ARG A 172 4.02 -20.23 -28.94
C ARG A 172 2.64 -20.49 -28.36
N TYR A 173 1.91 -19.41 -28.07
CA TYR A 173 0.50 -19.48 -27.69
C TYR A 173 -0.29 -20.30 -28.75
N PRO A 174 -1.24 -21.19 -28.36
CA PRO A 174 -1.81 -21.43 -27.03
C PRO A 174 -1.13 -22.56 -26.22
N THR A 175 0.11 -22.94 -26.52
CA THR A 175 0.76 -24.10 -25.87
C THR A 175 0.85 -23.96 -24.35
N GLN A 176 1.20 -22.77 -23.87
CA GLN A 176 1.33 -22.45 -22.45
C GLN A 176 -0.02 -22.55 -21.74
N LEU A 177 -1.10 -22.05 -22.36
CA LEU A 177 -2.46 -22.21 -21.84
C LEU A 177 -2.88 -23.68 -21.79
N ARG A 178 -2.63 -24.45 -22.85
CA ARG A 178 -2.91 -25.91 -22.85
C ARG A 178 -2.19 -26.64 -21.71
N GLN A 179 -0.94 -26.27 -21.43
CA GLN A 179 -0.17 -26.84 -20.32
C GLN A 179 -0.72 -26.39 -18.96
N ALA A 180 -1.15 -25.14 -18.81
CA ALA A 180 -1.79 -24.66 -17.59
C ALA A 180 -3.10 -25.39 -17.30
N ILE A 181 -3.94 -25.58 -18.32
CA ILE A 181 -5.20 -26.33 -18.22
C ILE A 181 -4.94 -27.82 -17.94
N ALA A 182 -3.90 -28.41 -18.54
CA ALA A 182 -3.50 -29.79 -18.25
C ALA A 182 -3.03 -29.95 -16.79
N ALA A 183 -2.22 -29.00 -16.28
CA ALA A 183 -1.79 -29.00 -14.89
C ALA A 183 -2.98 -28.84 -13.94
N PHE A 184 -3.86 -27.88 -14.21
CA PHE A 184 -5.10 -27.68 -13.46
C PHE A 184 -5.92 -28.98 -13.38
N ASN A 185 -6.22 -29.59 -14.53
CA ASN A 185 -6.99 -30.84 -14.59
C ASN A 185 -6.31 -31.96 -13.82
N GLN A 186 -4.99 -32.09 -13.91
CA GLN A 186 -4.25 -33.12 -13.19
C GLN A 186 -4.33 -32.93 -11.67
N LEU A 187 -4.31 -31.70 -11.18
CA LEU A 187 -4.53 -31.40 -9.76
C LEU A 187 -5.93 -31.83 -9.31
N ILE A 188 -6.97 -31.42 -10.04
CA ILE A 188 -8.37 -31.77 -9.72
C ILE A 188 -8.59 -33.29 -9.78
N LEU A 189 -8.11 -33.96 -10.83
CA LEU A 189 -8.20 -35.42 -10.99
C LEU A 189 -7.44 -36.18 -9.89
N SER A 190 -6.43 -35.55 -9.27
CA SER A 190 -5.72 -36.13 -8.13
C SER A 190 -6.48 -36.01 -6.79
N GLY A 191 -7.69 -35.43 -6.81
CA GLY A 191 -8.57 -35.29 -5.64
C GLY A 191 -8.48 -33.93 -4.93
N ILE A 192 -7.73 -32.97 -5.48
CA ILE A 192 -7.67 -31.61 -4.94
C ILE A 192 -8.98 -30.88 -5.28
N LYS A 193 -9.65 -30.35 -4.27
CA LYS A 193 -10.90 -29.61 -4.45
C LYS A 193 -10.62 -28.17 -4.88
N PRO A 194 -11.44 -27.57 -5.77
CA PRO A 194 -11.29 -26.16 -6.14
C PRO A 194 -11.23 -25.18 -4.96
N ASN A 195 -12.07 -25.40 -3.93
CA ASN A 195 -12.09 -24.57 -2.71
C ASN A 195 -10.80 -24.66 -1.84
N ASP A 196 -9.89 -25.59 -2.15
CA ASP A 196 -8.59 -25.75 -1.51
C ASP A 196 -7.43 -25.34 -2.42
N LEU A 197 -7.73 -24.85 -3.63
CA LEU A 197 -6.77 -24.50 -4.67
C LEU A 197 -6.76 -22.99 -4.94
N LEU A 198 -5.60 -22.38 -4.76
CA LEU A 198 -5.27 -21.04 -5.28
C LEU A 198 -4.56 -21.18 -6.62
N ILE A 199 -4.81 -20.25 -7.54
CA ILE A 199 -4.04 -20.16 -8.79
C ILE A 199 -3.50 -18.73 -8.95
N GLY A 200 -2.33 -18.58 -9.54
CA GLY A 200 -1.78 -17.25 -9.76
C GLY A 200 -0.33 -17.22 -10.23
N GLY A 201 0.17 -16.03 -10.49
CA GLY A 201 1.51 -15.83 -11.03
C GLY A 201 1.88 -14.36 -11.20
N ASP A 202 3.11 -14.14 -11.65
CA ASP A 202 3.67 -12.81 -11.93
C ASP A 202 3.82 -12.55 -13.43
N SER A 203 3.63 -11.30 -13.87
CA SER A 203 3.87 -10.87 -15.24
C SER A 203 3.16 -11.75 -16.29
N ALA A 204 3.93 -12.46 -17.11
CA ALA A 204 3.43 -13.47 -18.06
C ALA A 204 2.72 -14.65 -17.38
N GLY A 205 3.13 -15.03 -16.17
CA GLY A 205 2.42 -16.01 -15.35
C GLY A 205 1.12 -15.47 -14.77
N GLY A 206 1.07 -14.17 -14.44
CA GLY A 206 -0.16 -13.46 -14.09
C GLY A 206 -1.14 -13.42 -15.28
N ASN A 207 -0.64 -13.13 -16.48
CA ASN A 207 -1.40 -13.29 -17.73
C ASN A 207 -1.95 -14.72 -17.87
N LEU A 208 -1.10 -15.74 -17.72
CA LEU A 208 -1.51 -17.14 -17.86
C LEU A 208 -2.57 -17.54 -16.84
N ALA A 209 -2.46 -17.08 -15.58
CA ALA A 209 -3.48 -17.28 -14.56
C ALA A 209 -4.82 -16.65 -14.96
N CYS A 210 -4.78 -15.40 -15.43
CA CYS A 210 -5.95 -14.68 -15.92
C CYS A 210 -6.59 -15.39 -17.12
N SER A 211 -5.80 -15.87 -18.08
CA SER A 211 -6.28 -16.67 -19.21
C SER A 211 -6.93 -18.00 -18.79
N VAL A 212 -6.45 -18.64 -17.72
CA VAL A 212 -7.11 -19.83 -17.15
C VAL A 212 -8.47 -19.47 -16.54
N VAL A 213 -8.57 -18.36 -15.81
CA VAL A 213 -9.85 -17.87 -15.27
C VAL A 213 -10.80 -17.51 -16.40
N ARG A 214 -10.32 -16.81 -17.43
CA ARG A 214 -11.10 -16.52 -18.64
C ARG A 214 -11.59 -17.81 -19.30
N HIS A 215 -10.75 -18.84 -19.42
CA HIS A 215 -11.14 -20.13 -19.99
C HIS A 215 -12.20 -20.88 -19.15
N ILE A 216 -12.20 -20.69 -17.83
CA ILE A 216 -13.24 -21.25 -16.93
C ILE A 216 -14.58 -20.58 -17.19
N CYS A 217 -14.59 -19.25 -17.34
CA CYS A 217 -15.81 -18.48 -17.59
C CYS A 217 -16.29 -18.70 -19.03
N HIS A 218 -15.41 -18.41 -20.00
CA HIS A 218 -15.67 -18.42 -21.44
C HIS A 218 -14.68 -19.38 -22.12
N PRO A 219 -15.04 -20.67 -22.28
CA PRO A 219 -14.12 -21.69 -22.80
C PRO A 219 -13.59 -21.39 -24.21
N CYS A 220 -12.27 -21.42 -24.34
CA CYS A 220 -11.57 -21.26 -25.62
C CYS A 220 -11.89 -22.39 -26.60
N HIS A 221 -12.10 -22.03 -27.87
CA HIS A 221 -12.43 -22.97 -28.95
C HIS A 221 -11.19 -23.63 -29.60
N LEU A 222 -9.96 -23.27 -29.19
CA LEU A 222 -8.70 -23.78 -29.75
C LEU A 222 -8.33 -25.22 -29.32
N GLU A 223 -9.32 -26.12 -29.30
CA GLU A 223 -9.19 -27.53 -28.89
C GLU A 223 -8.66 -27.69 -27.45
N ILE A 224 -8.93 -26.71 -26.59
CA ILE A 224 -8.62 -26.77 -25.16
C ILE A 224 -9.87 -27.29 -24.45
N PRO A 225 -9.79 -28.40 -23.69
CA PRO A 225 -10.94 -28.92 -22.95
C PRO A 225 -11.51 -27.85 -22.01
N ALA A 226 -12.83 -27.66 -22.04
CA ALA A 226 -13.50 -26.76 -21.11
C ALA A 226 -13.29 -27.23 -19.67
N LEU A 227 -13.01 -26.29 -18.77
CA LEU A 227 -12.94 -26.57 -17.34
C LEU A 227 -14.33 -26.40 -16.74
N ARG A 228 -14.85 -27.47 -16.12
CA ARG A 228 -16.08 -27.40 -15.33
C ARG A 228 -15.72 -27.60 -13.88
N LEU A 229 -15.97 -26.58 -13.07
CA LEU A 229 -15.70 -26.62 -11.64
C LEU A 229 -16.96 -27.04 -10.89
N GLU A 230 -16.82 -27.99 -9.96
CA GLU A 230 -17.89 -28.33 -9.01
C GLU A 230 -18.08 -27.25 -7.94
N ASN A 231 -17.04 -26.45 -7.69
CA ASN A 231 -16.99 -25.36 -6.71
C ASN A 231 -16.02 -24.27 -7.19
N ARG A 232 -16.14 -23.06 -6.64
CA ARG A 232 -15.22 -21.95 -6.93
C ARG A 232 -13.80 -22.25 -6.41
N LEU A 233 -12.82 -21.57 -7.00
CA LEU A 233 -11.45 -21.57 -6.49
C LEU A 233 -11.39 -20.88 -5.12
N ALA A 234 -10.40 -21.27 -4.31
CA ALA A 234 -10.11 -20.62 -3.03
C ALA A 234 -9.74 -19.13 -3.22
N GLY A 235 -9.19 -18.80 -4.39
CA GLY A 235 -8.70 -17.46 -4.71
C GLY A 235 -7.83 -17.47 -5.96
N VAL A 236 -7.71 -16.31 -6.59
CA VAL A 236 -6.79 -16.05 -7.70
C VAL A 236 -5.88 -14.90 -7.29
N PHE A 237 -4.59 -14.96 -7.60
CA PHE A 237 -3.70 -13.80 -7.45
C PHE A 237 -2.95 -13.48 -8.74
N LEU A 238 -2.85 -12.19 -9.05
CA LEU A 238 -2.23 -11.65 -10.26
C LEU A 238 -1.20 -10.60 -9.83
N VAL A 239 0.08 -10.87 -10.09
CA VAL A 239 1.17 -9.93 -9.79
C VAL A 239 1.69 -9.32 -11.09
N SER A 240 1.74 -7.99 -11.16
CA SER A 240 2.08 -7.18 -12.32
C SER A 240 1.60 -7.81 -13.65
N PRO A 241 0.31 -8.23 -13.77
CA PRO A 241 -0.10 -9.12 -14.84
C PRO A 241 -0.03 -8.44 -16.22
N TRP A 242 0.52 -9.13 -17.20
CA TRP A 242 0.57 -8.64 -18.58
C TRP A 242 -0.78 -8.86 -19.29
N LEU A 243 -1.71 -7.92 -19.23
CA LEU A 243 -3.11 -8.17 -19.65
C LEU A 243 -3.46 -7.75 -21.09
N SER A 244 -2.71 -6.83 -21.70
CA SER A 244 -2.93 -6.31 -23.05
C SER A 244 -1.66 -6.39 -23.91
N SER A 245 -1.82 -6.54 -25.23
CA SER A 245 -0.74 -6.36 -26.19
C SER A 245 -0.42 -4.89 -26.51
N LYS A 246 -1.30 -3.97 -26.11
CA LYS A 246 -1.15 -2.54 -26.36
C LYS A 246 -0.06 -1.95 -25.46
N THR A 247 0.68 -1.00 -26.01
CA THR A 247 1.78 -0.30 -25.32
C THR A 247 1.61 1.22 -25.37
N THR A 248 0.36 1.65 -25.50
CA THR A 248 -0.05 3.05 -25.75
C THR A 248 -0.60 3.75 -24.51
N THR A 249 -0.66 3.07 -23.36
CA THR A 249 -1.15 3.69 -22.11
C THR A 249 -0.14 4.71 -21.57
N PRO A 250 -0.58 5.77 -20.87
CA PRO A 250 0.31 6.78 -20.30
C PRO A 250 1.45 6.21 -19.46
N ALA A 251 1.21 5.15 -18.69
CA ALA A 251 2.21 4.46 -17.88
C ALA A 251 3.46 4.02 -18.67
N PHE A 252 3.30 3.57 -19.93
CA PHE A 252 4.45 3.18 -20.77
C PHE A 252 5.38 4.36 -21.07
N THR A 253 4.85 5.58 -21.17
CA THR A 253 5.64 6.79 -21.41
C THR A 253 6.17 7.36 -20.09
N GLU A 254 5.30 7.51 -19.10
CA GLU A 254 5.62 8.08 -17.79
C GLU A 254 6.67 7.27 -17.04
N ASN A 255 6.57 5.94 -17.05
CA ASN A 255 7.42 5.04 -16.27
C ASN A 255 8.60 4.48 -17.06
N ASN A 256 8.74 4.86 -18.33
CA ASN A 256 9.79 4.39 -19.22
C ASN A 256 11.21 4.56 -18.66
N TYR A 257 11.43 5.56 -17.79
CA TYR A 257 12.76 5.88 -17.26
C TYR A 257 13.14 5.09 -16.01
N VAL A 258 12.16 4.48 -15.35
CA VAL A 258 12.33 3.80 -14.05
C VAL A 258 12.06 2.30 -14.16
N ASP A 259 11.08 1.92 -14.98
CA ASP A 259 10.69 0.53 -15.13
C ASP A 259 11.65 -0.28 -16.03
N MET A 260 11.70 -1.59 -15.77
CA MET A 260 12.41 -2.56 -16.60
C MET A 260 11.72 -2.83 -17.94
N LEU A 261 10.41 -2.59 -18.02
CA LEU A 261 9.62 -2.78 -19.23
C LEU A 261 9.62 -1.52 -20.11
N THR A 262 9.59 -1.75 -21.42
CA THR A 262 9.55 -0.71 -22.45
C THR A 262 8.54 -1.07 -23.51
N THR A 263 8.01 -0.06 -24.20
CA THR A 263 7.20 -0.24 -25.40
C THR A 263 7.87 -1.20 -26.38
N THR A 264 9.17 -1.01 -26.65
CA THR A 264 9.92 -1.84 -27.61
C THR A 264 10.05 -3.30 -27.16
N CYS A 265 10.38 -3.55 -25.88
CA CYS A 265 10.51 -4.93 -25.42
C CYS A 265 9.16 -5.64 -25.38
N MET A 266 8.09 -4.94 -25.01
CA MET A 266 6.74 -5.50 -24.95
C MET A 266 6.18 -5.79 -26.34
N SER A 267 6.31 -4.86 -27.30
CA SER A 267 5.89 -5.13 -28.68
C SER A 267 6.62 -6.32 -29.30
N ARG A 268 7.92 -6.49 -28.98
CA ARG A 268 8.68 -7.67 -29.41
C ARG A 268 8.19 -8.95 -28.72
N ALA A 269 7.98 -8.91 -27.40
CA ALA A 269 7.47 -10.05 -26.64
C ALA A 269 6.10 -10.51 -27.17
N THR A 270 5.19 -9.57 -27.46
CA THR A 270 3.90 -9.84 -28.12
C THR A 270 4.10 -10.57 -29.44
N ALA A 271 4.97 -10.07 -30.33
CA ALA A 271 5.21 -10.65 -31.65
C ALA A 271 5.92 -12.02 -31.62
N GLU A 272 6.69 -12.29 -30.56
CA GLU A 272 7.32 -13.59 -30.35
C GLU A 272 6.32 -14.60 -29.78
N LEU A 273 5.46 -14.18 -28.85
CA LEU A 273 4.41 -15.00 -28.24
C LEU A 273 3.30 -15.36 -29.23
N LEU A 274 2.77 -14.36 -29.94
CA LEU A 274 1.70 -14.51 -30.92
C LEU A 274 2.32 -14.84 -32.28
N HIS A 275 1.89 -15.92 -32.92
CA HIS A 275 2.36 -16.24 -34.27
C HIS A 275 1.65 -15.33 -35.30
N PRO A 276 2.34 -14.79 -36.33
CA PRO A 276 1.69 -13.95 -37.37
C PRO A 276 0.57 -14.62 -38.16
N ARG A 277 0.43 -15.95 -38.05
CA ARG A 277 -0.64 -16.77 -38.67
C ARG A 277 -1.68 -17.31 -37.67
N PHE A 278 -1.53 -17.05 -36.37
CA PHE A 278 -2.61 -17.25 -35.41
C PHE A 278 -3.51 -16.00 -35.50
N PRO A 279 -4.79 -16.20 -35.83
CA PRO A 279 -5.35 -15.56 -37.01
C PRO A 279 -5.90 -14.17 -36.67
N VAL A 280 -6.05 -13.32 -37.69
CA VAL A 280 -7.05 -12.23 -37.75
C VAL A 280 -7.54 -12.21 -39.19
N ARG A 281 -8.61 -12.94 -39.46
CA ARG A 281 -9.32 -13.14 -40.71
C ARG A 281 -10.83 -12.95 -40.50
N ASN A 282 -11.35 -13.12 -39.27
CA ASN A 282 -12.78 -13.01 -38.93
C ASN A 282 -13.00 -12.76 -37.42
N LYS A 283 -14.22 -12.39 -36.99
CA LYS A 283 -14.57 -12.07 -35.57
C LYS A 283 -14.21 -13.16 -34.55
N SER A 284 -14.14 -14.44 -34.96
CA SER A 284 -13.68 -15.55 -34.11
C SER A 284 -12.24 -15.36 -33.63
N ASP A 285 -11.44 -14.63 -34.41
CA ASP A 285 -10.02 -14.45 -34.15
C ASP A 285 -9.74 -13.35 -33.12
N GLU A 286 -10.65 -12.37 -32.99
CA GLU A 286 -10.65 -11.41 -31.88
C GLU A 286 -10.86 -12.14 -30.55
N SER A 287 -11.70 -13.17 -30.52
CA SER A 287 -11.92 -14.00 -29.33
C SER A 287 -10.69 -14.85 -28.96
N ASP A 288 -9.95 -15.37 -29.96
CA ASP A 288 -8.74 -16.14 -29.74
C ASP A 288 -7.55 -15.26 -29.32
N LEU A 289 -7.45 -14.04 -29.87
CA LEU A 289 -6.51 -13.01 -29.41
C LEU A 289 -6.82 -12.60 -27.96
N ALA A 290 -8.10 -12.43 -27.64
CA ALA A 290 -8.57 -12.12 -26.29
C ALA A 290 -8.30 -13.22 -25.26
N MET A 291 -8.13 -14.48 -25.71
CA MET A 291 -7.69 -15.55 -24.81
C MET A 291 -6.19 -15.45 -24.47
N ALA A 292 -5.38 -14.95 -25.40
CA ALA A 292 -3.95 -14.71 -25.18
C ALA A 292 -3.69 -13.42 -24.39
N MET A 293 -4.48 -12.39 -24.66
CA MET A 293 -4.42 -11.07 -24.02
C MET A 293 -5.82 -10.75 -23.47
N PRO A 294 -6.10 -11.04 -22.19
CA PRO A 294 -7.44 -10.97 -21.61
C PRO A 294 -8.19 -9.63 -21.78
N MET A 295 -7.46 -8.52 -21.96
CA MET A 295 -8.04 -7.18 -22.18
C MET A 295 -8.21 -6.76 -23.64
N ASP A 296 -7.71 -7.54 -24.61
CA ASP A 296 -7.72 -7.13 -26.02
C ASP A 296 -8.98 -7.54 -26.80
N GLY A 297 -9.94 -8.20 -26.16
CA GLY A 297 -11.26 -8.45 -26.76
C GLY A 297 -12.39 -8.22 -25.79
N ASP A 298 -13.48 -8.97 -25.98
CA ASP A 298 -14.69 -8.80 -25.17
C ASP A 298 -14.39 -9.05 -23.68
N MET A 299 -14.74 -8.07 -22.86
CA MET A 299 -14.56 -8.02 -21.40
C MET A 299 -15.81 -8.51 -20.63
N ALA A 300 -16.86 -8.95 -21.32
CA ALA A 300 -18.06 -9.52 -20.69
C ALA A 300 -17.76 -10.73 -19.78
N TRP A 301 -16.69 -11.48 -20.05
CA TRP A 301 -16.26 -12.59 -19.19
C TRP A 301 -15.87 -12.15 -17.77
N VAL A 302 -15.50 -10.89 -17.58
CA VAL A 302 -15.09 -10.37 -16.27
C VAL A 302 -16.25 -10.39 -15.27
N ASP A 303 -17.48 -10.17 -15.74
CA ASP A 303 -18.69 -10.24 -14.93
C ASP A 303 -18.92 -11.66 -14.37
N GLU A 304 -18.34 -12.67 -15.02
CA GLU A 304 -18.43 -14.08 -14.65
C GLU A 304 -17.25 -14.57 -13.81
N ILE A 305 -16.25 -13.73 -13.47
CA ILE A 305 -15.11 -14.13 -12.63
C ILE A 305 -15.56 -14.70 -11.29
N SER A 306 -16.64 -14.14 -10.73
CA SER A 306 -17.25 -14.64 -9.49
C SER A 306 -17.71 -16.10 -9.60
N ALA A 307 -17.99 -16.62 -10.80
CA ALA A 307 -18.29 -18.03 -11.02
C ALA A 307 -17.04 -18.92 -10.92
N ALA A 308 -15.85 -18.38 -11.23
CA ALA A 308 -14.58 -19.09 -11.17
C ALA A 308 -13.94 -19.03 -9.78
N THR A 309 -14.00 -17.90 -9.09
CA THR A 309 -13.29 -17.68 -7.80
C THR A 309 -14.10 -16.82 -6.83
N LYS A 310 -13.88 -17.03 -5.53
CA LYS A 310 -14.45 -16.19 -4.46
C LYS A 310 -13.64 -14.94 -4.16
N SER A 311 -12.33 -15.01 -4.37
CA SER A 311 -11.40 -13.93 -4.05
C SER A 311 -10.44 -13.71 -5.21
N LEU A 312 -10.11 -12.44 -5.47
CA LEU A 312 -9.13 -12.04 -6.47
C LEU A 312 -8.19 -11.02 -5.84
N TYR A 313 -6.90 -11.31 -5.87
CA TYR A 313 -5.83 -10.40 -5.47
C TYR A 313 -5.08 -9.92 -6.71
N ILE A 314 -4.92 -8.61 -6.87
CA ILE A 314 -4.18 -8.01 -7.98
C ILE A 314 -3.16 -7.05 -7.38
N THR A 315 -1.91 -7.11 -7.82
CA THR A 315 -0.88 -6.18 -7.37
C THR A 315 0.06 -5.81 -8.51
N GLY A 316 0.66 -4.62 -8.43
CA GLY A 316 1.66 -4.12 -9.37
C GLY A 316 2.18 -2.75 -8.92
N GLY A 317 3.36 -2.33 -9.32
CA GLY A 317 3.92 -1.04 -8.94
C GLY A 317 3.28 0.17 -9.64
N GLN A 318 3.16 1.32 -8.97
CA GLN A 318 2.72 2.57 -9.64
C GLN A 318 3.79 3.12 -10.60
N GLN A 319 5.04 2.69 -10.46
CA GLN A 319 6.14 3.03 -11.36
C GLN A 319 6.34 1.95 -12.44
N GLU A 320 5.36 1.08 -12.67
CA GLU A 320 5.42 0.04 -13.70
C GLU A 320 4.63 0.39 -14.98
N ALA A 321 5.02 -0.21 -16.10
CA ALA A 321 4.43 0.02 -17.42
C ALA A 321 3.00 -0.53 -17.55
N PHE A 322 2.67 -1.61 -16.83
CA PHE A 322 1.33 -2.21 -16.82
C PHE A 322 0.35 -1.55 -15.84
N ARG A 323 0.76 -0.52 -15.09
CA ARG A 323 -0.07 0.17 -14.07
C ARG A 323 -1.47 0.48 -14.57
N ASP A 324 -1.58 1.09 -15.75
CA ASP A 324 -2.86 1.55 -16.29
C ASP A 324 -3.74 0.38 -16.75
N ASP A 325 -3.15 -0.68 -17.30
CA ASP A 325 -3.88 -1.91 -17.67
C ASP A 325 -4.41 -2.62 -16.42
N ILE A 326 -3.58 -2.72 -15.38
CA ILE A 326 -3.96 -3.30 -14.09
C ILE A 326 -5.10 -2.52 -13.46
N ARG A 327 -5.02 -1.18 -13.49
CA ARG A 327 -6.07 -0.30 -12.97
C ARG A 327 -7.37 -0.49 -13.75
N ALA A 328 -7.32 -0.41 -15.07
CA ALA A 328 -8.50 -0.57 -15.93
C ALA A 328 -9.16 -1.94 -15.75
N PHE A 329 -8.36 -3.01 -15.69
CA PHE A 329 -8.87 -4.35 -15.40
C PHE A 329 -9.53 -4.43 -14.03
N SER A 330 -8.87 -3.89 -12.99
CA SER A 330 -9.37 -3.89 -11.62
C SER A 330 -10.68 -3.10 -11.47
N GLU A 331 -10.79 -1.95 -12.14
CA GLU A 331 -12.01 -1.14 -12.18
C GLU A 331 -13.15 -1.91 -12.86
N HIS A 332 -12.87 -2.58 -13.98
CA HIS A 332 -13.88 -3.39 -14.67
C HIS A 332 -14.36 -4.57 -13.81
N VAL A 333 -13.45 -5.25 -13.10
CA VAL A 333 -13.82 -6.29 -12.11
C VAL A 333 -14.67 -5.70 -10.97
N SER A 334 -14.32 -4.51 -10.48
CA SER A 334 -15.02 -3.85 -9.35
C SER A 334 -16.44 -3.43 -9.71
N CYS A 335 -16.70 -3.08 -10.97
CA CYS A 335 -18.03 -2.73 -11.47
C CYS A 335 -18.92 -3.97 -11.71
N GLY A 336 -18.33 -5.18 -11.69
CA GLY A 336 -19.03 -6.45 -11.84
C GLY A 336 -19.84 -6.87 -10.60
N ASN A 337 -20.32 -8.11 -10.60
CA ASN A 337 -21.26 -8.61 -9.59
C ASN A 337 -20.64 -8.71 -8.16
N ASN A 338 -21.39 -8.26 -7.14
CA ASN A 338 -20.94 -7.96 -5.76
C ASN A 338 -20.47 -9.16 -4.87
N ASP A 339 -20.27 -10.36 -5.41
CA ASP A 339 -19.95 -11.59 -4.65
C ASP A 339 -18.46 -12.01 -4.75
N LEU A 340 -17.61 -11.13 -5.30
CA LEU A 340 -16.17 -11.32 -5.42
C LEU A 340 -15.41 -10.46 -4.40
N ASP A 341 -14.57 -11.07 -3.58
CA ASP A 341 -13.65 -10.34 -2.69
C ASP A 341 -12.40 -9.91 -3.47
N LEU A 342 -12.41 -8.67 -3.95
CA LEU A 342 -11.33 -8.08 -4.73
C LEU A 342 -10.38 -7.26 -3.84
N LEU A 343 -9.10 -7.61 -3.85
CA LEU A 343 -8.02 -6.82 -3.26
C LEU A 343 -7.08 -6.34 -4.37
N VAL A 344 -6.83 -5.03 -4.44
CA VAL A 344 -5.89 -4.43 -5.40
C VAL A 344 -4.85 -3.62 -4.65
N GLU A 345 -3.57 -3.91 -4.87
CA GLU A 345 -2.45 -3.21 -4.23
C GLU A 345 -1.52 -2.62 -5.29
N LEU A 346 -1.41 -1.29 -5.34
CA LEU A 346 -0.51 -0.58 -6.23
C LEU A 346 0.53 0.26 -5.46
N PRO A 347 1.67 -0.31 -5.02
CA PRO A 347 2.67 0.44 -4.25
C PRO A 347 3.31 1.60 -5.06
N GLU A 348 3.36 2.81 -4.49
CA GLU A 348 3.82 4.04 -5.19
C GLU A 348 5.29 4.03 -5.61
N ARG A 349 6.14 3.28 -4.90
CA ARG A 349 7.61 3.28 -5.09
C ARG A 349 8.13 2.01 -5.74
N GLU A 350 7.22 1.17 -6.24
CA GLU A 350 7.57 -0.09 -6.88
C GLU A 350 7.38 0.02 -8.39
N ALA A 351 8.23 -0.69 -9.13
CA ALA A 351 8.06 -0.95 -10.55
C ALA A 351 7.74 -2.44 -10.78
N HIS A 352 7.81 -2.88 -12.04
CA HIS A 352 7.34 -4.20 -12.45
C HIS A 352 7.99 -5.35 -11.66
N ASP A 353 7.19 -6.28 -11.12
CA ASP A 353 7.64 -7.47 -10.37
C ASP A 353 8.57 -7.18 -9.17
N PHE A 354 8.47 -6.03 -8.50
CA PHE A 354 9.31 -5.74 -7.33
C PHE A 354 9.16 -6.77 -6.20
N ILE A 355 7.96 -7.32 -6.01
CA ILE A 355 7.71 -8.42 -5.06
C ILE A 355 8.59 -9.66 -5.32
N LEU A 356 8.92 -9.95 -6.58
CA LEU A 356 9.87 -11.02 -6.93
C LEU A 356 11.31 -10.61 -6.58
N LEU A 357 11.65 -9.33 -6.78
CA LEU A 357 12.97 -8.78 -6.47
C LEU A 357 13.23 -8.70 -4.97
N GLU A 358 12.21 -8.43 -4.15
CA GLU A 358 12.30 -8.53 -2.69
C GLU A 358 12.72 -9.94 -2.27
N ALA A 359 12.09 -10.98 -2.81
CA ALA A 359 12.45 -12.37 -2.55
C ALA A 359 13.90 -12.72 -2.96
N VAL A 360 14.47 -12.04 -3.96
CA VAL A 360 15.86 -12.20 -4.42
C VAL A 360 16.85 -11.37 -3.60
N ALA A 361 16.42 -10.22 -3.08
CA ALA A 361 17.26 -9.25 -2.38
C ALA A 361 17.50 -9.59 -0.90
N ILE A 362 16.70 -10.47 -0.33
CA ILE A 362 16.75 -10.85 1.09
C ILE A 362 17.73 -12.03 1.29
N VAL A 363 19.03 -11.69 1.38
CA VAL A 363 20.01 -12.44 2.20
C VAL A 363 20.35 -11.54 3.37
N GLY A 364 19.48 -11.58 4.35
CA GLY A 364 19.45 -10.77 5.56
C GLY A 364 18.07 -11.03 6.12
N GLU A 365 17.99 -11.49 7.36
CA GLU A 365 16.72 -11.89 7.98
C GLU A 365 15.64 -10.85 7.69
N MET A 366 14.53 -11.29 7.09
CA MET A 366 13.30 -10.50 7.16
C MET A 366 13.05 -10.23 8.65
N PRO A 367 12.71 -8.99 9.06
CA PRO A 367 11.95 -8.86 10.28
C PRO A 367 10.75 -9.81 10.10
N PRO A 368 10.49 -10.73 11.03
CA PRO A 368 9.48 -11.75 10.83
C PRO A 368 8.18 -11.07 10.42
N ASP A 369 7.54 -11.55 9.34
CA ASP A 369 6.10 -11.42 9.19
C ASP A 369 5.52 -11.72 10.56
N GLN A 370 4.82 -10.75 11.15
CA GLN A 370 4.17 -11.02 12.42
C GLN A 370 3.26 -12.23 12.18
N PRO A 371 3.36 -13.30 12.99
CA PRO A 371 2.27 -14.26 13.04
C PRO A 371 0.99 -13.44 13.27
N PRO A 372 -0.15 -13.78 12.65
CA PRO A 372 -1.40 -13.10 12.94
C PRO A 372 -1.53 -13.03 14.45
N LEU A 373 -1.64 -11.81 14.98
CA LEU A 373 -1.80 -11.59 16.42
C LEU A 373 -2.94 -12.52 16.84
N ASN A 374 -2.63 -13.54 17.66
CA ASN A 374 -3.60 -14.51 18.13
C ASN A 374 -4.40 -13.88 19.29
N CYS A 375 -5.03 -12.76 19.00
CA CYS A 375 -5.92 -12.03 19.88
C CYS A 375 -7.34 -12.25 19.39
N ALA A 376 -8.23 -12.57 20.33
CA ALA A 376 -9.66 -12.41 20.12
C ALA A 376 -10.06 -11.07 20.72
N TYR A 377 -11.06 -10.41 20.13
CA TYR A 377 -11.60 -9.22 20.76
C TYR A 377 -12.14 -9.54 22.15
N ASN A 378 -11.65 -8.79 23.11
CA ASN A 378 -12.13 -8.78 24.48
C ASN A 378 -12.22 -7.32 24.93
N ARG A 379 -13.45 -6.87 25.21
CA ARG A 379 -13.73 -5.51 25.67
C ARG A 379 -12.95 -5.16 26.92
N ASP A 380 -12.89 -6.08 27.88
CA ASP A 380 -12.34 -5.80 29.20
C ASP A 380 -10.82 -5.57 29.15
N ASP A 381 -10.13 -6.18 28.18
CA ASP A 381 -8.69 -5.94 27.94
C ASP A 381 -8.43 -4.51 27.45
N VAL A 382 -9.30 -3.99 26.56
CA VAL A 382 -9.23 -2.59 26.09
C VAL A 382 -9.49 -1.62 27.24
N VAL A 383 -10.55 -1.89 28.01
CA VAL A 383 -10.95 -1.07 29.16
C VAL A 383 -9.83 -1.05 30.20
N ALA A 384 -9.27 -2.20 30.55
CA ALA A 384 -8.19 -2.31 31.52
C ALA A 384 -6.92 -1.59 31.06
N GLY A 385 -6.51 -1.78 29.80
CA GLY A 385 -5.34 -1.13 29.23
C GLY A 385 -5.44 0.40 29.24
N LEU A 386 -6.55 0.96 28.75
CA LEU A 386 -6.75 2.41 28.73
C LEU A 386 -6.90 2.99 30.15
N THR A 387 -7.60 2.28 31.04
CA THR A 387 -7.76 2.67 32.45
C THR A 387 -6.42 2.72 33.16
N GLN A 388 -5.56 1.72 32.96
CA GLN A 388 -4.21 1.70 33.51
C GLN A 388 -3.38 2.86 32.98
N TYR A 389 -3.48 3.14 31.68
CA TYR A 389 -2.77 4.23 31.03
C TYR A 389 -3.16 5.61 31.58
N TYR A 390 -4.46 5.93 31.63
CA TYR A 390 -4.91 7.20 32.21
C TYR A 390 -4.60 7.29 33.71
N SER A 391 -4.71 6.20 34.46
CA SER A 391 -4.29 6.18 35.87
C SER A 391 -2.80 6.50 36.01
N ALA A 392 -1.94 6.01 35.11
CA ALA A 392 -0.51 6.33 35.11
C ALA A 392 -0.26 7.81 34.78
N LEU A 393 -0.95 8.37 33.78
CA LEU A 393 -0.87 9.80 33.45
C LEU A 393 -1.25 10.69 34.63
N THR A 394 -2.23 10.29 35.45
CA THR A 394 -2.64 11.07 36.63
C THR A 394 -1.67 11.02 37.81
N ARG A 395 -0.68 10.13 37.78
CA ARG A 395 0.39 10.03 38.79
C ARG A 395 1.62 10.85 38.41
N LEU A 396 1.73 11.23 37.14
CA LEU A 396 2.76 12.14 36.62
C LEU A 396 2.32 13.58 36.85
N ALA A 397 3.29 14.49 36.81
CA ALA A 397 3.10 15.94 36.93
C ALA A 397 2.38 16.55 35.71
N TYR A 398 1.15 16.08 35.42
CA TYR A 398 0.48 16.35 34.14
C TYR A 398 -1.05 16.49 34.22
N ILE A 399 -1.82 15.39 34.13
CA ILE A 399 -3.30 15.45 34.17
C ILE A 399 -3.77 15.23 35.62
N PRO A 400 -4.51 16.16 36.24
CA PRO A 400 -5.07 15.89 37.56
C PRO A 400 -6.11 14.76 37.51
N SER A 401 -6.20 13.93 38.55
CA SER A 401 -7.16 12.81 38.58
C SER A 401 -8.63 13.26 38.47
N SER A 402 -8.96 14.48 38.88
CA SER A 402 -10.29 15.10 38.72
C SER A 402 -10.69 15.34 37.25
N TYR A 403 -9.73 15.27 36.33
CA TYR A 403 -9.90 15.45 34.89
C TYR A 403 -10.01 14.12 34.13
N VAL A 404 -10.14 12.98 34.81
CA VAL A 404 -10.43 11.68 34.17
C VAL A 404 -11.74 11.12 34.73
N ASP A 405 -12.73 10.98 33.85
CA ASP A 405 -14.01 10.38 34.17
C ASP A 405 -13.94 8.87 33.99
N PHE A 406 -14.04 8.13 35.09
CA PHE A 406 -14.10 6.66 35.07
C PHE A 406 -15.55 6.18 34.99
N PRO A 407 -15.83 5.12 34.21
CA PRO A 407 -17.18 4.60 34.05
C PRO A 407 -17.70 3.97 35.36
N PRO A 408 -19.01 4.04 35.63
CA PRO A 408 -19.62 3.29 36.73
C PRO A 408 -19.58 1.77 36.47
N PRO A 409 -19.83 0.91 37.47
CA PRO A 409 -19.70 -0.55 37.34
C PRO A 409 -20.54 -1.21 36.23
N GLY A 410 -21.62 -0.56 35.78
CA GLY A 410 -22.46 -1.01 34.65
C GLY A 410 -22.18 -0.30 33.32
N GLY A 411 -21.14 0.53 33.25
CA GLY A 411 -20.85 1.41 32.13
C GLY A 411 -21.74 2.67 32.09
N TRP A 412 -21.36 3.62 31.24
CA TRP A 412 -22.12 4.84 30.95
C TRP A 412 -23.54 4.52 30.47
N THR A 413 -24.53 5.30 30.87
CA THR A 413 -25.89 5.08 30.36
C THR A 413 -26.05 5.59 28.92
N ASP A 414 -27.12 5.21 28.23
CA ASP A 414 -27.45 5.74 26.90
C ASP A 414 -27.71 7.26 26.90
N ALA A 415 -27.96 7.85 28.08
CA ALA A 415 -28.09 9.30 28.24
C ALA A 415 -26.71 9.98 28.39
N ASP A 416 -25.74 9.28 28.96
CA ASP A 416 -24.38 9.76 29.17
C ASP A 416 -23.53 9.62 27.90
N LEU A 417 -23.67 8.50 27.18
CA LEU A 417 -22.98 8.22 25.92
C LEU A 417 -23.76 8.82 24.75
N ASP A 418 -23.07 9.41 23.77
CA ASP A 418 -23.75 10.03 22.64
C ASP A 418 -24.17 9.02 21.55
N ILE A 419 -25.12 8.15 21.90
CA ILE A 419 -25.61 7.06 21.05
C ILE A 419 -26.12 7.57 19.69
N GLY A 420 -26.76 8.75 19.66
CA GLY A 420 -27.25 9.36 18.43
C GLY A 420 -26.12 9.64 17.45
N ALA A 421 -25.05 10.30 17.92
CA ALA A 421 -23.86 10.55 17.13
C ALA A 421 -23.15 9.25 16.70
N LEU A 422 -23.02 8.27 17.60
CA LEU A 422 -22.38 6.99 17.28
C LEU A 422 -23.13 6.22 16.17
N ARG A 423 -24.46 6.26 16.19
CA ARG A 423 -25.29 5.68 15.12
C ARG A 423 -25.21 6.46 13.82
N ALA A 424 -25.15 7.80 13.87
CA ALA A 424 -24.91 8.64 12.70
C ALA A 424 -23.53 8.34 12.05
N LEU A 425 -22.51 8.07 12.87
CA LEU A 425 -21.18 7.60 12.47
C LEU A 425 -21.13 6.11 12.09
N ARG A 426 -22.28 5.44 12.04
CA ARG A 426 -22.46 4.03 11.63
C ARG A 426 -21.68 3.02 12.48
N ARG A 427 -21.46 3.30 13.77
CA ARG A 427 -20.77 2.38 14.69
C ARG A 427 -21.67 1.22 15.10
N SER A 428 -21.10 0.02 15.20
CA SER A 428 -21.81 -1.19 15.58
C SER A 428 -22.13 -1.23 17.08
N GLU A 429 -23.06 -2.09 17.47
CA GLU A 429 -23.39 -2.31 18.89
C GLU A 429 -22.19 -2.85 19.70
N VAL A 430 -21.24 -3.54 19.06
CA VAL A 430 -20.00 -3.99 19.71
C VAL A 430 -19.12 -2.79 20.08
N VAL A 431 -18.98 -1.83 19.17
CA VAL A 431 -18.24 -0.58 19.43
C VAL A 431 -18.95 0.26 20.48
N ILE A 432 -20.28 0.39 20.40
CA ILE A 432 -21.06 1.13 21.38
C ILE A 432 -20.88 0.52 22.79
N ASP A 433 -20.93 -0.81 22.90
CA ASP A 433 -20.69 -1.50 24.17
C ASP A 433 -19.27 -1.27 24.70
N LEU A 434 -18.25 -1.24 23.83
CA LEU A 434 -16.89 -0.87 24.25
C LEU A 434 -16.83 0.54 24.84
N LEU A 435 -17.32 1.53 24.09
CA LEU A 435 -17.27 2.94 24.47
C LEU A 435 -18.02 3.20 25.77
N ARG A 436 -19.08 2.42 26.04
CA ARG A 436 -19.81 2.45 27.30
C ARG A 436 -18.94 2.18 28.53
N HIS A 437 -17.84 1.44 28.37
CA HIS A 437 -16.99 0.99 29.48
C HIS A 437 -15.61 1.67 29.48
N LEU A 438 -15.35 2.65 28.62
CA LEU A 438 -14.06 3.35 28.61
C LEU A 438 -14.02 4.51 29.62
N PRO A 439 -12.85 4.80 30.21
CA PRO A 439 -12.59 6.08 30.86
C PRO A 439 -12.38 7.19 29.82
N TYR A 440 -12.75 8.42 30.17
CA TYR A 440 -12.62 9.58 29.29
C TYR A 440 -11.89 10.73 29.98
N ALA A 441 -10.84 11.25 29.34
CA ALA A 441 -10.25 12.51 29.73
C ALA A 441 -11.27 13.65 29.53
N ARG A 442 -11.45 14.46 30.56
CA ARG A 442 -12.29 15.66 30.52
C ARG A 442 -11.45 16.84 30.03
N PRO A 443 -11.95 17.64 29.07
CA PRO A 443 -11.24 18.86 28.65
C PRO A 443 -10.98 19.80 29.83
N MET A 444 -9.83 20.45 29.83
CA MET A 444 -9.48 21.49 30.80
C MET A 444 -10.39 22.70 30.58
N HIS A 445 -11.01 23.19 31.65
CA HIS A 445 -11.96 24.32 31.59
C HIS A 445 -11.59 25.48 32.51
N ASP A 446 -10.73 25.25 33.52
CA ASP A 446 -10.34 26.25 34.54
C ASP A 446 -8.81 26.52 34.58
N GLY A 447 -8.06 26.02 33.60
CA GLY A 447 -6.60 26.18 33.52
C GLY A 447 -6.13 27.24 32.53
N PRO A 448 -4.79 27.46 32.43
CA PRO A 448 -4.21 28.56 31.67
C PRO A 448 -4.50 28.48 30.16
N ARG A 449 -4.77 27.28 29.64
CA ARG A 449 -5.08 27.04 28.23
C ARG A 449 -6.22 26.03 28.05
N PRO A 450 -7.50 26.44 28.20
CA PRO A 450 -8.64 25.52 28.18
C PRO A 450 -8.68 24.71 26.88
N GLY A 451 -8.96 23.40 27.00
CA GLY A 451 -8.95 22.50 25.86
C GLY A 451 -8.71 21.02 26.20
N PRO A 452 -8.73 20.16 25.19
CA PRO A 452 -8.43 18.74 25.30
C PRO A 452 -6.96 18.48 25.70
N TRP A 453 -6.73 17.46 26.53
CA TRP A 453 -5.39 17.03 26.90
C TRP A 453 -4.73 16.21 25.80
N ASN A 454 -3.43 16.41 25.59
CA ASN A 454 -2.62 15.46 24.84
C ASN A 454 -2.44 14.18 25.68
N VAL A 455 -2.84 13.04 25.15
CA VAL A 455 -2.70 11.72 25.77
C VAL A 455 -1.59 10.90 25.13
N ALA A 456 -1.02 11.36 24.03
CA ALA A 456 0.24 10.91 23.43
C ALA A 456 0.93 12.13 22.79
N PRO A 457 2.18 12.01 22.29
CA PRO A 457 2.82 13.10 21.55
C PRO A 457 1.92 13.63 20.44
N GLN A 458 1.64 14.94 20.50
CA GLN A 458 0.75 15.68 19.57
C GLN A 458 -0.65 15.07 19.37
N THR A 459 -1.11 14.22 20.30
CA THR A 459 -2.28 13.37 20.15
C THR A 459 -3.26 13.60 21.28
N LYS A 460 -4.50 13.98 20.96
CA LYS A 460 -5.60 14.31 21.88
C LYS A 460 -6.60 13.16 21.99
N ALA A 461 -7.32 13.07 23.11
CA ALA A 461 -8.30 12.00 23.34
C ALA A 461 -9.69 12.35 22.78
N VAL A 462 -10.31 11.41 22.04
CA VAL A 462 -11.71 11.55 21.61
C VAL A 462 -12.63 11.25 22.78
N ARG A 463 -13.60 12.15 23.00
CA ARG A 463 -14.62 12.01 24.05
C ARG A 463 -15.99 11.75 23.43
N TYR A 464 -16.49 10.53 23.61
CA TYR A 464 -17.77 10.06 23.06
C TYR A 464 -18.98 10.28 24.00
N LEU A 465 -18.75 10.81 25.20
CA LEU A 465 -19.82 11.19 26.12
C LEU A 465 -20.54 12.43 25.60
N ARG A 466 -21.85 12.56 25.88
CA ARG A 466 -22.65 13.72 25.50
C ARG A 466 -22.20 14.98 26.24
N HIS A 467 -21.89 14.87 27.53
CA HIS A 467 -21.40 16.00 28.31
C HIS A 467 -19.94 16.34 27.93
N MET A 468 -19.73 17.56 27.44
CA MET A 468 -18.44 18.06 26.93
C MET A 468 -17.84 17.14 25.84
N GLY A 469 -18.72 16.50 25.06
CA GLY A 469 -18.36 15.56 24.02
C GLY A 469 -17.85 16.20 22.75
N HIS A 470 -17.07 15.44 21.97
CA HIS A 470 -16.66 15.88 20.63
C HIS A 470 -17.85 16.02 19.67
N PHE A 471 -18.91 15.23 19.86
CA PHE A 471 -20.03 15.16 18.94
C PHE A 471 -21.31 15.85 19.45
N SER A 472 -21.28 16.41 20.66
CA SER A 472 -22.46 16.95 21.31
C SER A 472 -23.11 18.09 20.50
N GLN A 473 -22.31 18.90 19.80
CA GLN A 473 -22.81 19.98 18.95
C GLN A 473 -23.77 19.53 17.82
N TRP A 474 -23.66 18.28 17.35
CA TRP A 474 -24.60 17.72 16.38
C TRP A 474 -25.82 17.14 17.08
N SER A 475 -25.60 16.40 18.17
CA SER A 475 -26.68 15.78 18.93
C SER A 475 -27.61 16.78 19.62
N ASP A 476 -27.08 17.91 20.07
CA ASP A 476 -27.84 19.01 20.70
C ASP A 476 -28.79 19.69 19.70
N ARG A 477 -28.52 19.57 18.40
CA ARG A 477 -29.39 20.05 17.30
C ARG A 477 -30.45 19.01 16.88
N GLY A 478 -30.56 17.88 17.58
CA GLY A 478 -31.52 16.82 17.31
C GLY A 478 -31.29 16.15 15.94
N ASP A 479 -32.36 15.63 15.35
CA ASP A 479 -32.29 14.86 14.10
C ASP A 479 -31.61 15.60 12.94
N ALA A 480 -31.76 16.93 12.87
CA ALA A 480 -31.13 17.74 11.83
C ALA A 480 -29.60 17.73 11.94
N GLY A 481 -29.06 17.86 13.16
CA GLY A 481 -27.62 17.80 13.40
C GLY A 481 -27.05 16.39 13.22
N LEU A 482 -27.81 15.36 13.61
CA LEU A 482 -27.41 13.96 13.38
C LEU A 482 -27.40 13.60 11.89
N HIS A 483 -28.35 14.11 11.11
CA HIS A 483 -28.34 13.95 9.66
C HIS A 483 -27.15 14.65 9.00
N GLU A 484 -26.78 15.83 9.48
CA GLU A 484 -25.57 16.53 9.03
C GLU A 484 -24.31 15.70 9.35
N LEU A 485 -24.18 15.20 10.59
CA LEU A 485 -23.06 14.36 11.00
C LEU A 485 -22.96 13.08 10.15
N ALA A 486 -24.08 12.46 9.81
CA ALA A 486 -24.12 11.26 8.97
C ALA A 486 -23.73 11.52 7.50
N ALA A 487 -23.77 12.78 7.04
CA ALA A 487 -23.45 13.20 5.69
C ALA A 487 -22.01 13.73 5.55
N LEU A 488 -21.35 14.10 6.65
CA LEU A 488 -19.96 14.57 6.64
C LEU A 488 -18.99 13.40 6.45
N PRO A 489 -17.89 13.59 5.67
CA PRO A 489 -16.77 12.67 5.67
C PRO A 489 -16.21 12.48 7.09
N THR A 490 -15.86 11.26 7.48
CA THR A 490 -15.46 10.98 8.89
C THR A 490 -14.26 11.83 9.34
N ARG A 491 -13.33 12.12 8.42
CA ARG A 491 -12.16 12.99 8.67
C ARG A 491 -12.54 14.41 9.11
N ASP A 492 -13.65 14.93 8.61
CA ASP A 492 -14.10 16.30 8.88
C ASP A 492 -14.86 16.40 10.21
N THR A 493 -15.12 15.25 10.87
CA THR A 493 -15.83 15.16 12.16
C THR A 493 -14.89 15.02 13.36
N GLY A 494 -13.60 14.76 13.12
CA GLY A 494 -12.63 14.41 14.17
C GLY A 494 -12.80 13.00 14.75
N ALA A 495 -13.75 12.19 14.24
CA ALA A 495 -13.99 10.84 14.74
C ALA A 495 -12.94 9.81 14.30
N ALA A 496 -12.28 10.04 13.16
CA ALA A 496 -11.23 9.20 12.59
C ALA A 496 -10.54 9.95 11.44
N PRO A 497 -9.32 9.57 11.01
CA PRO A 497 -8.63 10.21 9.89
C PRO A 497 -9.22 9.83 8.52
N MET A 498 -10.09 8.81 8.51
CA MET A 498 -10.70 8.25 7.31
C MET A 498 -12.02 7.56 7.66
N ASP A 499 -12.78 7.14 6.64
CA ASP A 499 -13.97 6.33 6.87
C ASP A 499 -13.61 4.94 7.42
N LEU A 500 -14.19 4.62 8.58
CA LEU A 500 -13.98 3.37 9.30
C LEU A 500 -15.23 2.47 9.23
N PRO A 501 -15.10 1.14 9.06
CA PRO A 501 -16.19 0.19 9.17
C PRO A 501 -16.92 0.25 10.52
N PRO A 502 -18.14 -0.30 10.61
CA PRO A 502 -18.95 -0.23 11.83
C PRO A 502 -18.27 -0.77 13.09
N ASP A 503 -17.48 -1.84 12.97
CA ASP A 503 -16.79 -2.50 14.10
C ASP A 503 -15.42 -1.88 14.46
N VAL A 504 -15.10 -0.73 13.88
CA VAL A 504 -13.80 -0.07 14.06
C VAL A 504 -14.03 1.35 14.59
N VAL A 505 -13.23 1.75 15.58
CA VAL A 505 -13.36 3.03 16.27
C VAL A 505 -12.00 3.63 16.57
N CYS A 506 -11.90 4.96 16.59
CA CYS A 506 -10.70 5.65 17.01
C CYS A 506 -10.84 6.23 18.42
N LEU A 507 -9.78 6.17 19.24
CA LEU A 507 -9.79 6.71 20.60
C LEU A 507 -9.07 8.05 20.72
N THR A 508 -8.30 8.45 19.72
CA THR A 508 -7.51 9.69 19.73
C THR A 508 -7.61 10.41 18.39
N TYR A 509 -7.23 11.68 18.37
CA TYR A 509 -7.15 12.51 17.17
C TYR A 509 -5.96 13.48 17.29
N GLY A 510 -5.49 14.02 16.17
CA GLY A 510 -4.38 14.96 16.13
C GLY A 510 -4.79 16.36 15.68
N GLU A 511 -4.08 17.38 16.13
CA GLU A 511 -4.14 18.72 15.54
C GLU A 511 -2.91 18.95 14.65
N TYR A 512 -3.13 19.39 13.41
CA TYR A 512 -2.07 19.79 12.50
C TYR A 512 -1.44 21.09 13.00
N ARG A 513 -0.26 21.03 13.63
CA ARG A 513 0.58 22.20 13.84
C ARG A 513 1.82 22.12 12.96
N SER A 514 1.90 23.06 12.00
CA SER A 514 3.06 23.47 11.18
C SER A 514 3.92 22.36 10.53
N SER A 515 4.31 22.59 9.28
CA SER A 515 5.12 21.69 8.44
C SER A 515 6.52 21.34 8.98
N SER A 516 6.96 21.96 10.09
CA SER A 516 8.33 21.83 10.64
C SER A 516 8.49 20.75 11.73
N SER A 517 7.41 20.14 12.22
CA SER A 517 7.49 19.05 13.21
C SER A 517 7.86 17.71 12.54
N ARG A 518 8.99 17.09 12.94
CA ARG A 518 9.36 15.72 12.52
C ARG A 518 8.49 14.62 13.16
N THR A 519 7.76 14.96 14.22
CA THR A 519 6.85 14.07 14.94
C THR A 519 5.42 14.32 14.43
N LYS A 520 4.65 13.26 14.13
CA LYS A 520 3.27 13.38 13.63
C LYS A 520 2.29 12.81 14.66
N PRO A 521 1.04 13.29 14.70
CA PRO A 521 0.02 12.75 15.60
C PRO A 521 -0.36 11.31 15.24
N TYR A 522 -0.80 10.53 16.24
CA TYR A 522 -1.26 9.16 16.03
C TYR A 522 -2.70 8.89 16.50
N TRP A 523 -3.43 8.22 15.64
CA TRP A 523 -4.80 7.78 15.81
C TRP A 523 -4.79 6.37 16.38
N TRP A 524 -5.27 6.17 17.61
CA TRP A 524 -5.43 4.85 18.21
C TRP A 524 -6.69 4.20 17.68
N ILE A 525 -6.54 3.43 16.61
CA ILE A 525 -7.65 2.75 15.93
C ILE A 525 -7.79 1.33 16.48
N ILE A 526 -8.98 1.02 17.02
CA ILE A 526 -9.33 -0.28 17.57
C ILE A 526 -10.27 -1.01 16.61
N ASP A 527 -9.87 -2.21 16.21
CA ASP A 527 -10.70 -3.13 15.42
C ASP A 527 -11.33 -4.17 16.34
N CYS A 528 -12.61 -3.96 16.68
CA CYS A 528 -13.36 -4.83 17.58
C CYS A 528 -13.71 -6.19 16.96
N SER A 529 -13.53 -6.37 15.65
CA SER A 529 -13.70 -7.70 15.02
C SER A 529 -12.51 -8.64 15.31
N ARG A 530 -11.36 -8.08 15.73
CA ARG A 530 -10.10 -8.82 15.91
C ARG A 530 -9.40 -8.58 17.24
N GLY A 531 -9.74 -7.54 17.99
CA GLY A 531 -9.06 -7.22 19.25
C GLY A 531 -7.65 -6.67 19.05
N ILE A 532 -7.45 -5.93 17.96
CA ILE A 532 -6.17 -5.27 17.65
C ILE A 532 -6.27 -3.76 17.80
N LEU A 533 -5.17 -3.14 18.19
CA LEU A 533 -4.97 -1.69 18.19
C LEU A 533 -3.89 -1.32 17.18
N THR A 534 -4.17 -0.31 16.36
CA THR A 534 -3.24 0.25 15.40
C THR A 534 -3.00 1.73 15.72
N PRO A 535 -1.78 2.11 16.14
CA PRO A 535 -1.40 3.52 16.27
C PRO A 535 -1.08 4.07 14.87
N TYR A 536 -2.07 4.67 14.23
CA TYR A 536 -2.00 5.11 12.84
C TYR A 536 -1.50 6.56 12.75
N GLU A 537 -0.46 6.82 11.95
CA GLU A 537 0.03 8.17 11.67
C GLU A 537 -0.33 8.59 10.24
N GLU A 538 -0.91 9.77 10.08
CA GLU A 538 -1.15 10.35 8.75
C GLU A 538 0.19 10.67 8.06
N ASN A 539 0.31 10.33 6.78
CA ASN A 539 1.51 10.57 5.98
C ASN A 539 2.77 9.80 6.40
N LEU A 540 2.66 8.79 7.27
CA LEU A 540 3.59 7.66 7.36
C LEU A 540 3.01 6.51 6.56
N TYR A 541 2.88 6.76 5.26
CA TYR A 541 2.70 5.69 4.31
C TYR A 541 4.05 4.95 4.23
N THR A 542 4.22 3.85 4.97
CA THR A 542 5.00 2.74 4.42
C THR A 542 4.18 2.21 3.25
N VAL A 543 4.32 2.90 2.14
CA VAL A 543 3.61 2.70 0.88
C VAL A 543 3.73 1.23 0.48
N GLY A 544 2.61 0.50 0.46
CA GLY A 544 2.57 -0.80 -0.21
C GLY A 544 1.44 -1.76 0.11
N LYS A 545 0.67 -1.62 1.21
CA LYS A 545 -0.37 -2.62 1.53
C LYS A 545 -1.65 -1.99 2.08
N VAL A 546 -2.78 -2.58 1.68
CA VAL A 546 -4.12 -2.62 2.32
C VAL A 546 -5.26 -2.04 1.46
N PRO A 547 -6.42 -2.74 1.40
CA PRO A 547 -7.57 -2.34 0.57
C PRO A 547 -8.16 -0.98 0.94
N ARG A 548 -8.76 -0.29 -0.05
CA ARG A 548 -9.45 1.01 0.08
C ARG A 548 -10.42 1.11 1.26
N ASN A 549 -10.95 -0.01 1.75
CA ASN A 549 -11.90 -0.07 2.86
C ASN A 549 -11.26 -0.26 4.25
N LYS A 550 -9.93 -0.45 4.37
CA LYS A 550 -9.23 -0.67 5.66
C LYS A 550 -7.91 0.09 5.86
N PRO A 551 -7.76 1.33 5.38
CA PRO A 551 -6.47 2.00 5.21
C PRO A 551 -5.61 2.15 6.47
N TRP A 552 -6.16 2.11 7.68
CA TRP A 552 -5.36 2.17 8.91
C TRP A 552 -4.43 0.98 9.14
N ARG A 553 -4.62 -0.14 8.43
CA ARG A 553 -3.76 -1.33 8.57
C ARG A 553 -2.43 -1.22 7.83
N CYS A 554 -2.11 -0.07 7.22
CA CYS A 554 -0.80 0.16 6.62
C CYS A 554 0.32 0.35 7.67
N VAL A 555 -0.03 0.48 8.95
CA VAL A 555 0.90 0.63 10.08
C VAL A 555 0.83 -0.59 11.00
N ARG A 556 1.94 -0.87 11.68
CA ARG A 556 2.09 -2.01 12.62
C ARG A 556 0.97 -2.01 13.66
N SER A 557 0.28 -3.15 13.78
CA SER A 557 -0.76 -3.37 14.77
C SER A 557 -0.24 -4.18 15.96
N TYR A 558 -0.93 -4.08 17.09
CA TYR A 558 -0.56 -4.72 18.35
C TYR A 558 -1.78 -5.36 19.01
N SER A 559 -1.54 -6.33 19.87
CA SER A 559 -2.51 -6.68 20.92
C SER A 559 -2.76 -5.44 21.77
N VAL A 560 -4.02 -5.17 22.13
CA VAL A 560 -4.37 -3.99 22.92
C VAL A 560 -3.63 -3.98 24.26
N THR A 561 -3.56 -5.14 24.92
CA THR A 561 -2.88 -5.31 26.21
C THR A 561 -1.38 -5.02 26.10
N ASP A 562 -0.72 -5.55 25.07
CA ASP A 562 0.72 -5.38 24.88
C ASP A 562 1.06 -3.92 24.61
N TYR A 563 0.26 -3.26 23.76
CA TYR A 563 0.47 -1.86 23.40
C TYR A 563 0.36 -0.94 24.63
N PHE A 564 -0.73 -1.02 25.39
CA PHE A 564 -0.89 -0.16 26.56
C PHE A 564 0.11 -0.50 27.67
N SER A 565 0.48 -1.78 27.85
CA SER A 565 1.53 -2.15 28.81
C SER A 565 2.88 -1.53 28.46
N GLN A 566 3.25 -1.56 27.18
CA GLN A 566 4.46 -0.89 26.68
C GLN A 566 4.36 0.62 26.87
N LEU A 567 3.23 1.23 26.49
CA LEU A 567 3.03 2.66 26.58
C LEU A 567 3.14 3.17 28.03
N VAL A 568 2.52 2.46 28.98
CA VAL A 568 2.65 2.74 30.42
C VAL A 568 4.10 2.65 30.87
N SER A 569 4.85 1.63 30.42
CA SER A 569 6.26 1.45 30.80
C SER A 569 7.19 2.55 30.25
N SER A 570 6.78 3.22 29.16
CA SER A 570 7.54 4.30 28.53
C SER A 570 7.30 5.66 29.20
N LEU A 571 6.22 5.84 29.97
CA LEU A 571 5.91 7.12 30.62
C LEU A 571 6.93 7.48 31.71
N GLY A 572 7.47 8.70 31.62
CA GLY A 572 8.52 9.23 32.47
C GLY A 572 9.89 8.54 32.30
N VAL A 573 10.06 7.77 31.22
CA VAL A 573 11.34 7.13 30.85
C VAL A 573 11.73 7.51 29.42
N GLN A 574 10.79 7.43 28.48
CA GLN A 574 10.96 7.80 27.07
C GLN A 574 9.93 8.86 26.64
N LEU A 575 8.76 8.88 27.28
CA LEU A 575 7.69 9.82 27.03
C LEU A 575 7.52 10.70 28.27
N PHE A 576 7.71 12.00 28.16
CA PHE A 576 7.70 12.91 29.31
C PHE A 576 6.54 13.89 29.19
N PRO A 577 5.46 13.69 29.95
CA PRO A 577 4.36 14.64 29.99
C PRO A 577 4.78 15.96 30.63
N VAL A 578 4.36 17.08 30.05
CA VAL A 578 4.70 18.42 30.53
C VAL A 578 3.44 19.29 30.57
N PRO A 579 3.10 19.88 31.73
CA PRO A 579 1.86 20.60 31.94
C PRO A 579 1.76 21.88 31.08
N PRO A 580 0.53 22.40 30.86
CA PRO A 580 0.31 23.62 30.09
C PRO A 580 0.82 24.87 30.81
N THR A 581 1.07 25.92 30.04
CA THR A 581 1.34 27.31 30.49
C THR A 581 0.32 28.26 29.87
N GLU A 582 0.43 29.58 30.09
CA GLU A 582 -0.40 30.57 29.39
C GLU A 582 -0.18 30.51 27.86
N ASP A 583 1.05 30.23 27.42
CA ASP A 583 1.46 30.29 26.01
C ASP A 583 1.43 28.93 25.30
N ASP A 584 1.66 27.83 26.04
CA ASP A 584 1.85 26.49 25.49
C ASP A 584 0.80 25.48 26.00
N ASP A 585 0.36 24.59 25.10
CA ASP A 585 -0.57 23.51 25.44
C ASP A 585 0.13 22.43 26.27
N ALA A 586 -0.67 21.67 27.01
CA ALA A 586 -0.22 20.46 27.67
C ALA A 586 0.29 19.48 26.60
N GLU A 587 1.45 18.86 26.80
CA GLU A 587 2.07 18.01 25.78
C GLU A 587 2.86 16.86 26.38
N ILE A 588 2.97 15.76 25.64
CA ILE A 588 3.84 14.63 25.98
C ILE A 588 5.03 14.66 25.02
N LEU A 589 6.22 14.92 25.56
CA LEU A 589 7.46 14.97 24.79
C LEU A 589 7.93 13.55 24.47
N ASP A 590 8.34 13.33 23.22
CA ASP A 590 8.90 12.09 22.73
C ASP A 590 10.44 12.18 22.66
N PRO A 591 11.15 11.07 22.35
CA PRO A 591 12.61 11.09 22.23
C PRO A 591 13.16 12.11 21.21
N SER A 592 12.40 12.46 20.17
CA SER A 592 12.84 13.46 19.18
C SER A 592 12.81 14.88 19.74
N ALA A 593 11.79 15.24 20.52
CA ALA A 593 11.74 16.51 21.23
C ALA A 593 12.84 16.60 22.31
N LEU A 594 13.09 15.51 23.03
CA LEU A 594 14.12 15.44 24.08
C LEU A 594 15.55 15.51 23.54
N ALA A 595 15.77 15.19 22.26
CA ALA A 595 17.06 15.39 21.62
C ALA A 595 17.45 16.89 21.53
N LYS A 596 16.47 17.80 21.58
CA LYS A 596 16.70 19.25 21.59
C LYS A 596 16.99 19.78 23.01
N SER A 597 16.47 19.12 24.05
CA SER A 597 16.76 19.44 25.45
C SER A 597 16.48 18.25 26.38
N SER A 598 17.48 17.89 27.20
CA SER A 598 17.33 16.86 28.25
C SER A 598 16.74 17.41 29.55
N GLU A 599 16.57 18.74 29.67
CA GLU A 599 16.19 19.42 30.91
C GLU A 599 14.87 18.90 31.51
N PRO A 600 13.82 18.53 30.73
CA PRO A 600 12.63 17.90 31.30
C PRO A 600 12.92 16.58 32.03
N VAL A 601 13.85 15.76 31.51
CA VAL A 601 14.27 14.49 32.13
C VAL A 601 14.99 14.75 33.45
N ASP A 602 15.85 15.75 33.47
CA ASP A 602 16.60 16.17 34.65
C ASP A 602 15.64 16.72 35.73
N ILE A 603 14.62 17.49 35.34
CA ILE A 603 13.58 17.99 36.24
C ILE A 603 12.81 16.83 36.87
N TYR A 604 12.30 15.88 36.07
CA TYR A 604 11.61 14.70 36.60
C TYR A 604 12.48 13.93 37.61
N SER A 605 13.75 13.69 37.26
CA SER A 605 14.71 12.97 38.11
C SER A 605 15.03 13.72 39.40
N ALA A 606 15.24 15.04 39.33
CA ALA A 606 15.52 15.90 40.49
C ALA A 606 14.36 15.96 41.50
N HIS A 607 13.13 15.72 41.02
CA HIS A 607 11.92 15.72 41.85
C HIS A 607 11.49 14.30 42.27
N GLY A 608 12.37 13.30 42.13
CA GLY A 608 12.17 11.97 42.69
C GLY A 608 11.49 10.97 41.76
N TRP A 609 11.32 11.29 40.47
CA TRP A 609 10.81 10.30 39.50
C TRP A 609 11.87 9.25 39.19
N GLY A 610 11.49 7.96 39.14
CA GLY A 610 12.38 6.85 38.81
C GLY A 610 13.20 6.26 39.98
N THR A 611 13.02 6.75 41.21
CA THR A 611 13.68 6.22 42.43
C THR A 611 13.08 4.89 42.92
N GLY A 612 11.92 4.49 42.37
CA GLY A 612 11.22 3.23 42.71
C GLY A 612 10.11 3.38 43.76
N ASP A 613 10.05 4.51 44.48
CA ASP A 613 8.95 4.84 45.39
C ASP A 613 8.21 6.10 44.91
N LEU A 614 6.93 5.95 44.59
CA LEU A 614 6.05 7.05 44.16
C LEU A 614 5.79 8.06 45.30
N ALA A 615 5.98 7.67 46.57
CA ALA A 615 5.83 8.57 47.70
C ALA A 615 6.93 9.65 47.77
N ASP A 616 8.08 9.39 47.16
CA ASP A 616 9.21 10.33 47.09
C ASP A 616 9.09 11.32 45.93
N PHE A 617 8.14 11.10 45.00
CA PHE A 617 7.93 12.00 43.86
C PHE A 617 7.22 13.28 44.30
N LYS A 618 7.94 14.40 44.20
CA LYS A 618 7.43 15.73 44.54
C LYS A 618 6.60 16.31 43.40
N HIS A 619 5.38 15.79 43.26
CA HIS A 619 4.47 16.08 42.17
C HIS A 619 4.29 17.57 41.88
N ASP A 620 3.88 18.37 42.87
CA ASP A 620 3.54 19.78 42.66
C ASP A 620 4.78 20.66 42.39
N GLU A 621 5.91 20.36 43.04
CA GLU A 621 7.18 21.03 42.76
C GLU A 621 7.66 20.76 41.32
N CYS A 622 7.48 19.52 40.85
CA CYS A 622 7.82 19.13 39.48
C CYS A 622 6.98 19.88 38.44
N ILE A 623 5.66 20.04 38.67
CA ILE A 623 4.78 20.85 37.81
C ILE A 623 5.32 22.28 37.67
N VAL A 624 5.64 22.92 38.79
CA VAL A 624 6.14 24.31 38.81
C VAL A 624 7.46 24.43 38.06
N ALA A 625 8.37 23.48 38.27
CA ALA A 625 9.67 23.44 37.58
C ALA A 625 9.52 23.28 36.06
N LEU A 626 8.64 22.37 35.62
CA LEU A 626 8.35 22.13 34.20
C LEU A 626 7.68 23.34 33.53
N GLN A 627 6.72 23.99 34.19
CA GLN A 627 6.10 25.22 33.67
C GLN A 627 7.11 26.37 33.59
N GLY A 628 7.99 26.50 34.59
CA GLY A 628 9.07 27.47 34.58
C GLY A 628 10.06 27.24 33.44
N TRP A 629 10.36 25.98 33.13
CA TRP A 629 11.15 25.61 31.95
C TRP A 629 10.47 26.01 30.64
N ARG A 630 9.20 25.65 30.44
CA ARG A 630 8.44 26.00 29.22
C ARG A 630 8.44 27.50 28.95
N ARG A 631 8.14 28.33 29.95
CA ARG A 631 8.17 29.79 29.81
C ARG A 631 9.53 30.32 29.34
N ARG A 632 10.64 29.82 29.89
CA ARG A 632 12.00 30.22 29.47
C ARG A 632 12.28 29.85 28.00
N VAL A 633 11.86 28.65 27.58
CA VAL A 633 12.03 28.21 26.20
C VAL A 633 11.22 29.10 25.26
N HIS A 634 9.96 29.36 25.59
CA HIS A 634 9.09 30.23 24.82
C HIS A 634 9.65 31.66 24.68
N GLU A 635 10.08 32.28 25.79
CA GLU A 635 10.71 33.61 25.79
C GLU A 635 11.98 33.65 24.90
N THR A 636 12.77 32.57 24.90
CA THR A 636 13.99 32.47 24.08
C THR A 636 13.65 32.35 22.60
N GLU A 637 12.61 31.58 22.25
CA GLU A 637 12.15 31.45 20.87
C GLU A 637 11.56 32.77 20.36
N GLN A 638 10.76 33.47 21.16
CA GLN A 638 10.22 34.79 20.82
C GLN A 638 11.33 35.82 20.61
N ARG A 639 12.38 35.82 21.45
CA ARG A 639 13.52 36.72 21.25
C ARG A 639 14.25 36.43 19.94
N LYS A 640 14.46 35.16 19.58
CA LYS A 640 15.09 34.81 18.30
C LYS A 640 14.26 35.25 17.12
N ILE A 641 12.94 35.06 17.18
CA ILE A 641 12.03 35.52 16.12
C ILE A 641 12.08 37.05 16.00
N ALA A 642 12.17 37.77 17.12
CA ALA A 642 12.30 39.23 17.09
C ALA A 642 13.66 39.70 16.54
N GLU A 643 14.76 39.00 16.89
CA GLU A 643 16.10 39.27 16.36
C GLU A 643 16.17 38.97 14.84
N ASP A 644 15.57 37.88 14.37
CA ASP A 644 15.48 37.52 12.94
C ASP A 644 14.62 38.51 12.13
N VAL A 645 13.67 39.20 12.77
CA VAL A 645 12.84 40.25 12.14
C VAL A 645 13.54 41.60 12.13
N ASP A 646 14.27 41.96 13.19
CA ASP A 646 15.08 43.18 13.24
C ASP A 646 16.28 43.10 12.27
N ASP A 647 16.91 41.92 12.10
CA ASP A 647 17.99 41.71 11.12
C ASP A 647 17.48 41.78 9.66
N ALA A 648 16.19 41.56 9.40
CA ALA A 648 15.58 41.71 8.07
C ALA A 648 15.30 43.17 7.69
N ASP A 649 15.22 44.08 8.68
CA ASP A 649 15.00 45.53 8.47
C ASP A 649 16.33 46.33 8.36
N ASP A 650 17.48 45.74 8.74
CA ASP A 650 18.81 46.39 8.76
C ASP A 650 19.70 46.08 7.53
N GLU A 651 19.27 45.25 6.59
CA GLU A 651 20.00 44.99 5.33
C GLU A 651 19.53 45.88 4.17
N ASP A 652 20.08 47.10 4.10
CA ASP A 652 20.26 47.85 2.85
C ASP A 652 21.18 47.02 1.92
N PHE A 653 20.59 46.21 1.04
CA PHE A 653 21.34 45.41 0.05
C PHE A 653 22.00 46.30 -1.02
N GLU A 654 23.31 46.56 -0.85
CA GLU A 654 24.22 46.75 -1.98
C GLU A 654 24.42 45.39 -2.69
N MET A 655 24.16 45.34 -4.00
CA MET A 655 24.45 44.17 -4.84
C MET A 655 25.97 43.91 -4.89
N ASP A 656 26.40 42.70 -4.54
CA ASP A 656 27.59 42.06 -5.11
C ASP A 656 27.28 40.58 -5.42
N ASP A 657 27.56 40.18 -6.66
CA ASP A 657 27.25 38.87 -7.23
C ASP A 657 28.16 37.76 -6.65
N SER A 658 27.62 36.72 -6.02
CA SER A 658 28.08 35.31 -6.23
C SER A 658 27.33 34.28 -5.36
N ASP A 659 26.71 33.34 -6.08
CA ASP A 659 26.53 31.90 -5.82
C ASP A 659 25.94 31.35 -4.50
N ASP A 660 24.88 30.57 -4.73
CA ASP A 660 24.48 29.27 -4.13
C ASP A 660 23.34 29.19 -3.08
N ASP A 661 22.42 28.26 -3.42
CA ASP A 661 21.51 27.42 -2.62
C ASP A 661 20.03 27.81 -2.35
N GLU A 662 19.18 27.12 -3.12
CA GLU A 662 17.87 26.45 -2.88
C GLU A 662 16.80 26.96 -1.87
N ASP A 663 15.57 27.05 -2.41
CA ASP A 663 14.25 26.73 -1.82
C ASP A 663 13.68 27.57 -0.65
N ALA A 664 12.71 28.47 -0.96
CA ALA A 664 11.30 28.36 -0.53
C ALA A 664 10.41 29.60 -0.86
N ALA A 665 9.33 29.33 -1.61
CA ALA A 665 7.95 29.86 -1.52
C ALA A 665 7.61 31.39 -1.55
N HIS A 666 7.03 31.79 -2.69
CA HIS A 666 5.73 32.47 -2.91
C HIS A 666 5.47 33.96 -2.59
N GLU A 667 4.99 34.67 -3.64
CA GLU A 667 4.12 35.89 -3.69
C GLU A 667 4.80 37.23 -3.32
N GLY A 668 4.82 38.30 -4.13
CA GLY A 668 4.30 38.66 -5.45
C GLY A 668 4.83 40.05 -5.85
N GLU A 669 4.54 40.45 -7.10
CA GLU A 669 4.82 41.76 -7.76
C GLU A 669 6.21 42.00 -8.40
N ALA A 670 6.35 41.52 -9.63
CA ALA A 670 6.91 42.26 -10.77
C ALA A 670 6.24 41.66 -12.03
N GLY A 671 5.56 42.39 -12.92
CA GLY A 671 5.95 43.68 -13.46
C GLY A 671 7.00 43.45 -14.54
N ASP A 672 6.55 43.29 -15.79
CA ASP A 672 7.33 43.20 -17.03
C ASP A 672 8.30 42.02 -17.19
N GLY A 673 7.81 40.96 -17.83
CA GLY A 673 8.66 39.86 -18.30
C GLY A 673 7.92 38.67 -18.90
N LEU A 674 6.58 38.64 -18.83
CA LEU A 674 5.75 37.54 -19.34
C LEU A 674 4.71 38.01 -20.38
N ALA A 675 5.02 39.08 -21.12
CA ALA A 675 4.20 39.52 -22.26
C ALA A 675 4.77 39.07 -23.62
N ASP A 676 6.05 38.67 -23.69
CA ASP A 676 6.73 38.38 -24.97
C ASP A 676 6.94 36.88 -25.26
N ALA A 677 6.46 35.96 -24.42
CA ALA A 677 6.64 34.50 -24.62
C ALA A 677 5.36 33.73 -25.00
N VAL A 678 4.22 34.41 -25.17
CA VAL A 678 2.93 33.78 -25.61
C VAL A 678 2.49 34.31 -26.98
N ALA A 679 3.41 34.88 -27.77
CA ALA A 679 3.08 35.51 -29.05
C ALA A 679 3.12 34.57 -30.29
N ASP A 680 3.47 33.28 -30.13
CA ASP A 680 3.70 32.37 -31.27
C ASP A 680 2.87 31.07 -31.27
N MET A 681 1.66 31.06 -30.70
CA MET A 681 0.65 30.03 -31.00
C MET A 681 -0.62 30.68 -31.57
N GLU A 682 -0.86 30.43 -32.86
CA GLU A 682 -1.96 30.99 -33.66
C GLU A 682 -3.34 30.75 -33.00
N MET A 683 -4.03 31.86 -32.71
CA MET A 683 -5.36 31.95 -32.09
C MET A 683 -6.52 31.53 -33.01
N ASP A 684 -6.30 30.68 -34.01
CA ASP A 684 -7.36 30.27 -34.94
C ASP A 684 -7.86 28.82 -34.73
N ASP A 685 -7.06 27.92 -34.12
CA ASP A 685 -7.45 26.50 -33.97
C ASP A 685 -8.40 26.21 -32.80
N LEU A 686 -8.36 27.00 -31.72
CA LEU A 686 -9.26 26.84 -30.56
C LEU A 686 -10.71 27.21 -30.88
N SER A 687 -10.94 28.02 -31.92
CA SER A 687 -12.28 28.43 -32.35
C SER A 687 -13.02 27.33 -33.13
N ALA A 688 -12.27 26.49 -33.86
CA ALA A 688 -12.81 25.42 -34.68
C ALA A 688 -13.22 24.19 -33.85
N GLU A 689 -12.42 23.81 -32.84
CA GLU A 689 -12.78 22.73 -31.90
C GLU A 689 -13.99 23.08 -31.03
N ALA A 690 -14.06 24.33 -30.56
CA ALA A 690 -15.22 24.82 -29.81
C ALA A 690 -16.50 24.86 -30.68
N ALA A 691 -16.39 25.18 -31.97
CA ALA A 691 -17.50 25.16 -32.91
C ALA A 691 -17.95 23.72 -33.26
N ALA A 692 -17.01 22.78 -33.38
CA ALA A 692 -17.29 21.37 -33.63
C ALA A 692 -17.99 20.71 -32.42
N LEU A 693 -17.52 20.96 -31.20
CA LEU A 693 -18.18 20.51 -29.97
C LEU A 693 -19.60 21.07 -29.85
N ARG A 694 -19.82 22.32 -30.26
CA ARG A 694 -21.15 22.94 -30.21
C ARG A 694 -22.12 22.22 -31.15
N ALA A 695 -21.68 21.71 -32.30
CA ALA A 695 -22.54 21.12 -33.34
C ALA A 695 -23.18 19.78 -32.93
N ASP A 696 -22.53 19.02 -32.04
CA ASP A 696 -22.97 17.70 -31.57
C ASP A 696 -23.79 17.73 -30.26
N MET A 697 -23.96 18.90 -29.64
CA MET A 697 -24.73 19.05 -28.40
C MET A 697 -26.25 19.09 -28.63
N SER A 698 -27.00 18.45 -27.73
CA SER A 698 -28.47 18.54 -27.74
C SER A 698 -28.94 19.97 -27.38
N PRO A 699 -30.19 20.35 -27.77
CA PRO A 699 -30.72 21.69 -27.48
C PRO A 699 -30.74 22.03 -25.98
N GLU A 700 -30.94 21.03 -25.12
CA GLU A 700 -30.97 21.19 -23.65
C GLU A 700 -29.57 21.39 -23.05
N GLU A 701 -28.53 20.81 -23.66
CA GLU A 701 -27.14 20.99 -23.22
C GLU A 701 -26.57 22.34 -23.67
N ARG A 702 -26.92 22.80 -24.88
CA ARG A 702 -26.58 24.16 -25.35
C ARG A 702 -27.15 25.24 -24.43
N ALA A 703 -28.40 25.08 -23.99
CA ALA A 703 -29.06 26.04 -23.10
C ALA A 703 -28.39 26.15 -21.72
N LYS A 704 -27.78 25.08 -21.20
CA LYS A 704 -27.01 25.10 -19.95
C LYS A 704 -25.67 25.83 -20.10
N PHE A 705 -25.08 25.78 -21.29
CA PHE A 705 -23.80 26.43 -21.60
C PHE A 705 -23.95 27.96 -21.71
N ASP A 706 -25.03 28.43 -22.34
CA ASP A 706 -25.30 29.87 -22.52
C ASP A 706 -25.76 30.57 -21.23
N CYS A 707 -26.22 29.82 -20.21
CA CYS A 707 -26.75 30.37 -18.97
C CYS A 707 -25.68 30.77 -17.93
N ARG A 708 -24.40 30.39 -18.13
CA ARG A 708 -23.30 30.67 -17.18
C ARG A 708 -22.43 31.89 -17.53
N GLN A 709 -22.67 32.57 -18.66
CA GLN A 709 -21.86 33.72 -19.08
C GLN A 709 -22.40 35.10 -18.68
N THR A 710 -23.51 35.19 -17.94
CA THR A 710 -24.06 36.48 -17.50
C THR A 710 -24.36 36.49 -16.00
N GLN A 711 -23.31 36.51 -15.17
CA GLN A 711 -23.35 37.12 -13.83
C GLN A 711 -21.93 37.20 -13.25
N SER A 712 -21.22 38.28 -13.56
CA SER A 712 -20.18 38.84 -12.68
C SER A 712 -20.56 40.29 -12.41
N HIS A 713 -20.71 40.65 -11.14
CA HIS A 713 -20.51 41.99 -10.58
C HIS A 713 -20.73 41.87 -9.06
N PHE A 714 -19.65 41.81 -8.29
CA PHE A 714 -19.66 42.20 -6.89
C PHE A 714 -18.67 43.35 -6.74
N GLU A 715 -19.21 44.54 -6.51
CA GLU A 715 -18.47 45.75 -6.14
C GLU A 715 -18.09 45.68 -4.66
N TRP A 716 -16.86 46.11 -4.37
CA TRP A 716 -16.41 46.40 -3.01
C TRP A 716 -17.08 47.68 -2.50
N ILE A 717 -17.65 47.63 -1.29
CA ILE A 717 -17.94 48.83 -0.49
C ILE A 717 -17.25 48.65 0.86
N ASN A 718 -16.29 49.54 1.13
CA ASN A 718 -15.67 49.74 2.43
C ASN A 718 -16.54 50.66 3.32
N GLU A 719 -16.49 50.34 4.62
CA GLU A 719 -16.60 51.20 5.80
C GLU A 719 -17.97 51.82 6.20
N GLU A 720 -18.53 51.28 7.29
CA GLU A 720 -18.50 51.92 8.61
C GLU A 720 -18.17 50.89 9.71
#